data_AF-A0A7U9KZM6-F1
#
_entry.id   AF-A0A7U9KZM6-F1
#
_cell.length_a   1.000
_cell.length_b   1.000
_cell.length_c   1.000
_cell.angle_alpha   90.00
_cell.angle_beta   90.00
_cell.angle_gamma   90.00
#
_symmetry.space_group_name_H-M   'P 1'
#
loop_
_entity.id
_entity.type
_entity.pdbx_description
1 polymer ?
#
loop_
_entity_poly.entity_id
_entity_poly.type
_entity_poly.pdbx_seq_one_letter_code
_entity_poly.pdbx_strand_id
1 'polypeptide(L)'
;MTDPKGPRSGSGGSGSGSGSRGSGPGASGPRASGPRASGPKAPGAKTTGAKPSGPSKTSAAKPSGPQASGSKPTGSKPSAPKPNGSKPTPQTPRKPGSGSGAGPAASSPSRTASGSKATSSPDPRRRVPRPTPAGGRSGPGQSGGSGGSGGGGRPQRATAQSRPAPQKRPASARPTTTKRAPRPRTPTLRLGSPRPRLRLVSLGLALILLVFVVRLFQVQAVDAGAYAAKANVNRYVPVKLAAERGAITDRDGVDLATTVDAYDITADPSLLAPDKIKIQDAPRQAAALLAPILHEDRAALAKKLATPGSRYVRLSRQQTPQVWKQIKDLRRQLDAKAAKQPKSERRPNVLVGIFADKHSKRVYPNKDLASGVLGFVNSEGRGGGGLEARLDKQLAGKDGKLVYAQSGGRRVPTAGAQEHPAVPGTDVELTLDRDIQWMAQQAITKQVAASQADRGYVVVQDTKTGEILALANAPGFDPNDISKADPEALGNAALTDAFEPGSTSKLMSMAAVLEEGVATPATRVTVPNRLHRGDRNFADDIDHPTWHLTLNGVLAKSSNIGTILATEQLGKTRPEANRVLHSYLRKFGLGQPTGLGFPGETPGLLAPPQKWSTSQQYTIPFGQGLSLNAVQAASVYSAIANGGERIAPTLIRGTTGPDGRYRPAPQPHKSRVVSEKTARTLATMLESVVDDKEGTGAKAKIDGYRVGGKTGTSNRVDPRTGRYHGYTASFAGFAPADQPRVTVYCAVQNPTRGSYFGGQVCGPIYQQVMEFALKTLQVPPSGAQPPRLPVTFKPGE
;
A
#
# COMPACT_ATOMS: atom_id res chain seq x y z
N MET A 1 -43.52 -16.24 -38.60
CA MET A 1 -44.76 -16.11 -39.39
C MET A 1 -45.43 -14.82 -38.95
N THR A 2 -45.66 -13.81 -39.79
CA THR A 2 -45.21 -13.60 -41.19
C THR A 2 -45.44 -12.12 -41.54
N ASP A 3 -44.51 -11.46 -42.23
CA ASP A 3 -44.73 -10.10 -42.77
C ASP A 3 -45.78 -10.09 -43.91
N PRO A 4 -46.27 -8.91 -44.33
CA PRO A 4 -45.72 -8.39 -45.59
C PRO A 4 -45.62 -6.86 -45.76
N LYS A 5 -44.49 -6.44 -46.35
CA LYS A 5 -44.31 -5.39 -47.39
C LYS A 5 -44.66 -3.91 -47.10
N GLY A 6 -43.70 -3.05 -47.45
CA GLY A 6 -43.93 -1.72 -48.04
C GLY A 6 -43.23 -1.60 -49.41
N PRO A 7 -43.26 -0.44 -50.10
CA PRO A 7 -42.53 -0.18 -51.35
C PRO A 7 -41.28 0.72 -51.17
N ARG A 8 -40.55 0.99 -52.28
CA ARG A 8 -39.20 1.61 -52.32
C ARG A 8 -39.15 2.88 -53.19
N SER A 9 -38.19 3.78 -52.93
CA SER A 9 -37.18 4.35 -53.86
C SER A 9 -36.63 5.69 -53.33
N GLY A 10 -35.39 6.12 -53.61
CA GLY A 10 -34.33 5.47 -54.39
C GLY A 10 -32.92 6.03 -54.16
N SER A 11 -31.96 5.45 -54.90
CA SER A 11 -30.59 5.86 -55.25
C SER A 11 -30.18 7.35 -55.08
N GLY A 12 -28.91 7.69 -54.83
CA GLY A 12 -27.69 6.86 -54.71
C GLY A 12 -26.42 7.68 -55.05
N GLY A 13 -25.21 7.09 -54.91
CA GLY A 13 -23.95 7.72 -55.34
C GLY A 13 -22.77 7.49 -54.39
N SER A 14 -21.81 6.66 -54.80
CA SER A 14 -20.56 6.38 -54.09
C SER A 14 -19.36 7.03 -54.78
N GLY A 15 -18.35 7.45 -54.01
CA GLY A 15 -17.09 7.97 -54.54
C GLY A 15 -15.95 7.82 -53.55
N SER A 16 -14.95 7.01 -53.89
CA SER A 16 -13.74 6.79 -53.10
C SER A 16 -12.51 7.38 -53.81
N GLY A 17 -11.52 7.83 -53.05
CA GLY A 17 -10.27 8.37 -53.59
C GLY A 17 -9.16 8.41 -52.55
N SER A 18 -8.00 7.87 -52.92
CA SER A 18 -6.78 7.85 -52.10
C SER A 18 -5.68 8.70 -52.73
N GLY A 19 -4.79 9.26 -51.92
CA GLY A 19 -3.67 10.10 -52.35
C GLY A 19 -2.64 10.29 -51.22
N SER A 20 -1.37 10.57 -51.54
CA SER A 20 -0.28 10.41 -50.57
C SER A 20 0.91 11.35 -50.72
N ARG A 21 1.55 11.68 -49.58
CA ARG A 21 2.95 12.10 -49.37
C ARG A 21 3.45 13.44 -49.98
N GLY A 22 4.12 14.23 -49.12
CA GLY A 22 5.49 14.70 -49.44
C GLY A 22 5.82 16.19 -49.21
N SER A 23 6.78 16.46 -48.32
CA SER A 23 7.59 17.71 -48.21
C SER A 23 6.83 19.01 -47.87
N GLY A 24 7.44 20.08 -47.32
CA GLY A 24 8.81 20.33 -46.83
C GLY A 24 8.82 21.60 -45.94
N PRO A 25 9.94 21.95 -45.26
CA PRO A 25 9.94 22.92 -44.15
C PRO A 25 10.23 24.39 -44.56
N GLY A 26 9.84 25.33 -43.70
CA GLY A 26 10.22 26.75 -43.75
C GLY A 26 10.26 27.37 -42.34
N ALA A 27 11.19 28.30 -42.09
CA ALA A 27 11.45 28.86 -40.76
C ALA A 27 11.46 30.40 -40.75
N SER A 28 11.14 31.00 -39.61
CA SER A 28 11.40 32.43 -39.33
C SER A 28 11.69 32.66 -37.83
N GLY A 29 12.52 33.67 -37.55
CA GLY A 29 13.24 33.83 -36.28
C GLY A 29 12.72 34.90 -35.31
N PRO A 30 13.57 35.34 -34.34
CA PRO A 30 13.10 35.90 -33.07
C PRO A 30 13.29 37.41 -32.85
N ARG A 31 12.72 37.92 -31.75
CA ARG A 31 13.14 39.14 -31.03
C ARG A 31 13.22 38.79 -29.53
N ALA A 32 14.26 39.10 -28.75
CA ALA A 32 15.00 40.37 -28.53
C ALA A 32 14.09 41.40 -27.78
N SER A 33 14.18 41.64 -26.46
CA SER A 33 15.28 42.04 -25.54
C SER A 33 15.20 43.53 -25.15
N GLY A 34 15.14 43.87 -23.85
CA GLY A 34 15.21 45.27 -23.37
C GLY A 34 14.73 45.47 -21.91
N PRO A 35 15.51 46.09 -20.99
CA PRO A 35 15.16 46.13 -19.55
C PRO A 35 15.19 47.53 -18.86
N ARG A 36 14.75 47.55 -17.58
CA ARG A 36 14.97 48.56 -16.49
C ARG A 36 14.32 49.95 -16.62
N ALA A 37 13.69 50.42 -15.52
CA ALA A 37 14.11 51.62 -14.75
C ALA A 37 13.30 51.84 -13.44
N SER A 38 13.92 52.58 -12.53
CA SER A 38 13.60 52.98 -11.15
C SER A 38 12.39 53.92 -10.90
N GLY A 39 11.88 53.95 -9.66
CA GLY A 39 11.16 55.12 -9.07
C GLY A 39 12.13 56.14 -8.44
N PRO A 40 11.82 56.88 -7.35
CA PRO A 40 10.53 57.09 -6.65
C PRO A 40 10.19 58.58 -6.35
N LYS A 41 8.97 58.93 -5.86
CA LYS A 41 8.72 60.01 -4.85
C LYS A 41 7.25 60.20 -4.45
N ALA A 42 7.06 60.82 -3.29
CA ALA A 42 5.86 61.49 -2.75
C ALA A 42 6.21 62.99 -2.52
N PRO A 43 5.43 63.89 -1.85
CA PRO A 43 4.17 63.72 -1.09
C PRO A 43 3.12 64.85 -1.27
N GLY A 44 2.03 64.82 -0.47
CA GLY A 44 1.15 65.97 -0.20
C GLY A 44 -0.30 65.58 0.17
N ALA A 45 -1.04 66.32 1.01
CA ALA A 45 -0.88 66.62 2.45
C ALA A 45 -1.94 67.66 2.89
N LYS A 46 -2.81 67.30 3.86
CA LYS A 46 -3.66 68.16 4.75
C LYS A 46 -4.44 67.20 5.67
N THR A 47 -4.26 67.11 7.00
CA THR A 47 -4.55 68.06 8.12
C THR A 47 -6.01 68.52 8.13
N THR A 48 -6.80 68.39 9.20
CA THR A 48 -6.54 68.58 10.66
C THR A 48 -7.12 67.43 11.55
N GLY A 49 -6.82 67.26 12.85
CA GLY A 49 -6.08 68.06 13.85
C GLY A 49 -5.70 67.27 15.13
N ALA A 50 -5.23 67.93 16.21
CA ALA A 50 -4.62 67.32 17.43
C ALA A 50 -5.65 66.71 18.44
N LYS A 51 -5.37 65.84 19.44
CA LYS A 51 -4.23 65.59 20.40
C LYS A 51 -4.04 66.69 21.48
N PRO A 52 -3.46 66.44 22.69
CA PRO A 52 -3.30 65.19 23.49
C PRO A 52 -3.48 65.37 25.05
N SER A 53 -3.21 64.31 25.86
CA SER A 53 -2.94 64.30 27.34
C SER A 53 -4.09 64.67 28.31
N GLY A 54 -4.10 64.33 29.61
CA GLY A 54 -3.17 63.58 30.49
C GLY A 54 -3.85 63.15 31.83
N PRO A 55 -3.18 62.44 32.77
CA PRO A 55 -3.84 61.71 33.88
C PRO A 55 -3.69 62.29 35.31
N SER A 56 -4.55 61.88 36.28
CA SER A 56 -4.19 61.13 37.53
C SER A 56 -5.08 61.37 38.80
N LYS A 57 -5.19 60.32 39.67
CA LYS A 57 -5.38 60.34 41.16
C LYS A 57 -6.74 60.82 41.76
N THR A 58 -7.21 60.49 42.99
CA THR A 58 -6.87 59.46 44.04
C THR A 58 -7.93 59.33 45.16
N SER A 59 -8.09 58.11 45.72
CA SER A 59 -8.45 57.80 47.16
C SER A 59 -8.24 56.29 47.39
N ALA A 60 -7.29 55.76 48.20
CA ALA A 60 -7.09 55.82 49.67
C ALA A 60 -8.24 55.16 50.48
N ALA A 61 -8.08 54.21 51.43
CA ALA A 61 -6.98 53.33 51.90
C ALA A 61 -7.63 52.10 52.64
N LYS A 62 -7.04 51.12 53.37
CA LYS A 62 -5.70 50.75 53.94
C LYS A 62 -5.57 49.18 53.98
N PRO A 63 -4.46 48.55 54.47
CA PRO A 63 -4.14 47.12 54.19
C PRO A 63 -3.95 46.18 55.42
N SER A 64 -3.54 44.91 55.14
CA SER A 64 -2.67 43.97 55.93
C SER A 64 -3.23 42.54 56.20
N GLY A 65 -2.31 41.58 56.42
CA GLY A 65 -2.51 40.20 56.94
C GLY A 65 -1.49 39.93 58.07
N PRO A 66 -0.98 38.70 58.36
CA PRO A 66 -1.22 37.38 57.75
C PRO A 66 -1.41 36.20 58.78
N GLN A 67 -1.41 34.95 58.28
CA GLN A 67 -1.05 33.65 58.94
C GLN A 67 -1.60 33.20 60.33
N ALA A 68 -2.41 32.13 60.30
CA ALA A 68 -2.25 30.83 61.00
C ALA A 68 -2.69 30.56 62.48
N SER A 69 -3.18 29.31 62.66
CA SER A 69 -3.40 28.53 63.91
C SER A 69 -4.65 28.83 64.79
N GLY A 70 -5.18 27.82 65.51
CA GLY A 70 -6.17 27.99 66.61
C GLY A 70 -7.34 26.99 66.69
N SER A 71 -7.41 26.24 67.79
CA SER A 71 -8.33 25.14 68.18
C SER A 71 -9.80 25.46 68.56
N LYS A 72 -10.69 24.44 68.38
CA LYS A 72 -11.82 23.91 69.23
C LYS A 72 -12.11 24.54 70.64
N PRO A 73 -13.28 24.26 71.33
CA PRO A 73 -14.65 23.87 70.90
C PRO A 73 -15.83 24.45 71.82
N THR A 74 -16.99 23.76 71.89
CA THR A 74 -18.18 23.91 72.82
C THR A 74 -19.28 24.94 72.47
N GLY A 75 -20.56 24.78 72.82
CA GLY A 75 -21.34 23.56 73.19
C GLY A 75 -22.47 23.73 74.23
N SER A 76 -23.74 23.42 73.90
CA SER A 76 -24.88 23.24 74.85
C SER A 76 -26.04 22.38 74.29
N LYS A 77 -27.06 22.06 75.12
CA LYS A 77 -28.05 20.95 74.97
C LYS A 77 -29.47 21.39 75.47
N PRO A 78 -30.56 20.59 75.66
CA PRO A 78 -30.75 19.13 75.93
C PRO A 78 -31.18 18.30 74.67
N SER A 79 -31.82 17.11 74.64
CA SER A 79 -32.50 16.25 75.65
C SER A 79 -32.41 14.72 75.40
N ALA A 80 -33.52 13.96 75.53
CA ALA A 80 -33.59 12.52 75.88
C ALA A 80 -34.98 11.88 75.52
N PRO A 81 -35.26 10.55 75.69
CA PRO A 81 -34.42 9.42 76.18
C PRO A 81 -34.35 8.15 75.24
N LYS A 82 -33.97 6.99 75.81
CA LYS A 82 -33.51 5.69 75.21
C LYS A 82 -34.54 4.53 75.38
N PRO A 83 -34.31 3.22 75.01
CA PRO A 83 -33.15 2.47 74.43
C PRO A 83 -33.52 1.67 73.13
N ASN A 84 -32.93 0.56 72.61
CA ASN A 84 -31.77 -0.36 72.86
C ASN A 84 -31.38 -1.07 71.50
N GLY A 85 -30.49 -2.07 71.31
CA GLY A 85 -29.49 -2.75 72.17
C GLY A 85 -28.87 -4.07 71.58
N SER A 86 -27.53 -4.11 71.42
CA SER A 86 -26.60 -5.30 71.38
C SER A 86 -26.53 -6.34 70.21
N LYS A 87 -25.30 -6.86 70.02
CA LYS A 87 -24.75 -7.93 69.13
C LYS A 87 -24.79 -9.33 69.82
N PRO A 88 -24.50 -10.53 69.22
CA PRO A 88 -23.35 -10.84 68.33
C PRO A 88 -23.47 -12.01 67.28
N THR A 89 -22.33 -12.36 66.66
CA THR A 89 -21.98 -13.55 65.83
C THR A 89 -21.33 -14.68 66.66
N PRO A 90 -20.95 -15.87 66.12
CA PRO A 90 -21.39 -16.63 64.91
C PRO A 90 -21.70 -18.13 65.18
N GLN A 91 -22.26 -18.89 64.21
CA GLN A 91 -21.92 -20.32 63.98
C GLN A 91 -22.50 -20.96 62.69
N THR A 92 -21.85 -22.03 62.23
CA THR A 92 -22.24 -23.03 61.19
C THR A 92 -22.34 -24.41 61.86
N PRO A 93 -23.08 -25.45 61.39
CA PRO A 93 -23.02 -25.95 59.99
C PRO A 93 -24.22 -26.77 59.41
N ARG A 94 -24.24 -26.96 58.07
CA ARG A 94 -24.19 -28.27 57.36
C ARG A 94 -24.27 -28.14 55.82
N LYS A 95 -23.79 -29.18 55.12
CA LYS A 95 -23.82 -29.48 53.66
C LYS A 95 -24.34 -30.93 53.50
N PRO A 96 -24.50 -31.56 52.30
CA PRO A 96 -24.11 -31.20 50.92
C PRO A 96 -25.33 -31.01 49.97
N GLY A 97 -25.23 -30.84 48.65
CA GLY A 97 -24.14 -30.74 47.65
C GLY A 97 -24.73 -30.13 46.35
N SER A 98 -24.08 -30.03 45.17
CA SER A 98 -22.74 -30.39 44.68
C SER A 98 -22.40 -29.48 43.46
N GLY A 99 -21.25 -29.63 42.78
CA GLY A 99 -21.04 -29.06 41.43
C GLY A 99 -20.27 -27.73 41.28
N SER A 100 -19.06 -27.63 41.84
CA SER A 100 -18.04 -26.64 41.41
C SER A 100 -17.35 -27.08 40.10
N GLY A 101 -16.70 -26.21 39.31
CA GLY A 101 -16.40 -24.78 39.49
C GLY A 101 -15.60 -24.20 38.31
N ALA A 102 -15.10 -22.96 38.43
CA ALA A 102 -14.45 -22.21 37.35
C ALA A 102 -12.90 -22.27 37.37
N GLY A 103 -12.27 -21.94 36.24
CA GLY A 103 -10.82 -21.74 36.12
C GLY A 103 -10.42 -21.15 34.75
N PRO A 104 -9.57 -20.11 34.67
CA PRO A 104 -9.18 -19.46 33.41
C PRO A 104 -7.91 -20.06 32.79
N ALA A 105 -7.63 -19.72 31.53
CA ALA A 105 -6.39 -20.08 30.83
C ALA A 105 -5.84 -18.89 30.01
N ALA A 106 -4.51 -18.82 29.90
CA ALA A 106 -3.80 -17.80 29.13
C ALA A 106 -2.70 -18.45 28.26
N SER A 107 -2.29 -17.72 27.22
CA SER A 107 -0.96 -17.77 26.58
C SER A 107 -0.39 -19.11 26.07
N SER A 108 -0.36 -19.22 24.72
CA SER A 108 0.82 -19.68 23.95
C SER A 108 1.02 -21.23 23.80
N PRO A 109 2.08 -21.77 23.15
CA PRO A 109 1.86 -22.59 21.94
C PRO A 109 2.64 -23.93 21.87
N SER A 110 2.36 -24.78 20.88
CA SER A 110 3.25 -25.93 20.55
C SER A 110 3.12 -26.45 19.11
N ARG A 111 3.97 -27.43 18.77
CA ARG A 111 4.28 -27.97 17.43
C ARG A 111 4.43 -29.50 17.56
N THR A 112 4.37 -30.25 16.44
CA THR A 112 4.85 -31.67 16.27
C THR A 112 4.16 -32.78 17.11
N ALA A 113 4.10 -34.07 16.72
CA ALA A 113 4.16 -34.80 15.42
C ALA A 113 3.91 -36.32 15.64
N SER A 114 3.47 -37.08 14.60
CA SER A 114 3.34 -38.58 14.54
C SER A 114 2.33 -39.24 15.52
N GLY A 115 1.81 -40.47 15.34
CA GLY A 115 1.87 -41.54 14.31
C GLY A 115 1.24 -42.84 14.91
N SER A 116 0.78 -43.90 14.23
CA SER A 116 0.77 -44.40 12.83
C SER A 116 -0.63 -45.02 12.51
N LYS A 117 -0.97 -46.18 11.88
CA LYS A 117 -0.36 -47.38 11.23
C LYS A 117 -1.47 -48.02 10.32
N ALA A 118 -1.21 -48.50 9.09
CA ALA A 118 -1.03 -49.91 8.63
C ALA A 118 -2.26 -50.86 8.72
N THR A 119 -2.47 -51.85 7.82
CA THR A 119 -1.61 -52.57 6.84
C THR A 119 -1.79 -52.05 5.36
N SER A 120 -1.61 -52.73 4.20
CA SER A 120 -1.37 -54.14 3.76
C SER A 120 -0.64 -54.25 2.38
N SER A 121 -0.33 -55.49 1.93
CA SER A 121 0.50 -55.88 0.75
C SER A 121 0.12 -57.34 0.28
N PRO A 122 0.84 -58.15 -0.57
CA PRO A 122 2.14 -57.98 -1.31
C PRO A 122 2.38 -58.67 -2.72
N ASP A 123 3.54 -58.39 -3.37
CA ASP A 123 4.46 -59.28 -4.18
C ASP A 123 4.10 -59.88 -5.60
N PRO A 124 5.03 -60.53 -6.42
CA PRO A 124 6.43 -60.21 -6.85
C PRO A 124 7.01 -60.70 -8.26
N ARG A 125 8.28 -60.34 -8.59
CA ARG A 125 9.31 -60.94 -9.56
C ARG A 125 9.23 -60.55 -11.07
N ARG A 126 10.24 -60.72 -12.00
CA ARG A 126 11.62 -61.35 -12.02
C ARG A 126 12.66 -60.63 -12.98
N ARG A 127 13.62 -61.33 -13.64
CA ARG A 127 14.96 -60.85 -14.13
C ARG A 127 15.27 -60.99 -15.67
N VAL A 128 16.11 -60.08 -16.21
CA VAL A 128 17.40 -60.22 -17.03
C VAL A 128 17.62 -61.47 -17.93
N PRO A 129 17.97 -61.39 -19.25
CA PRO A 129 19.39 -61.39 -19.74
C PRO A 129 19.71 -60.75 -21.14
N ARG A 130 20.94 -60.99 -21.69
CA ARG A 130 21.57 -60.48 -22.94
C ARG A 130 22.28 -61.63 -23.71
N PRO A 131 22.31 -61.68 -25.07
CA PRO A 131 23.60 -61.76 -25.80
C PRO A 131 23.62 -61.10 -27.23
N THR A 132 24.73 -61.27 -27.96
CA THR A 132 25.08 -60.93 -29.39
C THR A 132 24.82 -62.13 -30.35
N PRO A 133 24.98 -62.14 -31.73
CA PRO A 133 25.95 -61.39 -32.58
C PRO A 133 25.67 -61.10 -34.12
N ALA A 134 26.63 -60.41 -34.77
CA ALA A 134 27.19 -60.51 -36.17
C ALA A 134 26.39 -60.42 -37.51
N GLY A 135 26.94 -59.59 -38.46
CA GLY A 135 26.89 -59.73 -39.96
C GLY A 135 25.67 -59.13 -40.72
N GLY A 136 25.74 -58.66 -41.98
CA GLY A 136 26.83 -58.40 -42.97
C GLY A 136 26.31 -58.14 -44.42
N ARG A 137 27.16 -57.64 -45.35
CA ARG A 137 26.91 -57.31 -46.82
C ARG A 137 26.09 -56.02 -47.11
N SER A 138 26.17 -55.31 -48.27
CA SER A 138 27.03 -55.35 -49.49
C SER A 138 27.00 -54.00 -50.28
N GLY A 139 27.93 -53.75 -51.23
CA GLY A 139 27.89 -52.65 -52.24
C GLY A 139 27.22 -53.06 -53.58
N PRO A 140 27.52 -52.48 -54.78
CA PRO A 140 28.57 -51.49 -55.17
C PRO A 140 28.08 -50.31 -56.08
N GLY A 141 28.98 -49.50 -56.68
CA GLY A 141 28.67 -48.46 -57.71
C GLY A 141 29.90 -47.67 -58.23
N GLN A 142 29.82 -46.97 -59.38
CA GLN A 142 30.93 -46.29 -60.09
C GLN A 142 30.58 -44.90 -60.72
N SER A 143 31.61 -44.18 -61.22
CA SER A 143 31.61 -42.97 -62.10
C SER A 143 31.24 -41.61 -61.47
N GLY A 144 31.70 -40.43 -61.97
CA GLY A 144 32.67 -40.13 -63.06
C GLY A 144 32.83 -38.60 -63.34
N GLY A 145 33.89 -38.19 -64.08
CA GLY A 145 34.17 -36.80 -64.54
C GLY A 145 34.85 -35.87 -63.51
N SER A 146 35.85 -35.00 -63.75
CA SER A 146 36.35 -34.14 -64.89
C SER A 146 35.76 -32.71 -64.92
N GLY A 147 36.52 -31.60 -64.92
CA GLY A 147 37.99 -31.42 -64.90
C GLY A 147 38.44 -29.93 -64.93
N GLY A 148 39.74 -29.67 -65.14
CA GLY A 148 40.38 -28.33 -65.27
C GLY A 148 41.29 -27.97 -64.08
N SER A 149 42.64 -28.04 -64.13
CA SER A 149 43.67 -27.28 -64.90
C SER A 149 44.04 -25.93 -64.27
N GLY A 150 45.28 -25.60 -63.88
CA GLY A 150 46.58 -26.34 -63.78
C GLY A 150 47.42 -25.72 -62.63
N GLY A 151 48.73 -25.92 -62.39
CA GLY A 151 49.86 -26.63 -63.05
C GLY A 151 51.17 -25.88 -62.68
N GLY A 152 52.39 -26.43 -62.52
CA GLY A 152 52.90 -27.82 -62.46
C GLY A 152 53.85 -28.00 -61.25
N GLY A 153 54.44 -29.19 -60.97
CA GLY A 153 55.72 -29.67 -61.55
C GLY A 153 56.91 -29.30 -60.62
N ARG A 154 57.58 -30.15 -59.80
CA ARG A 154 58.09 -31.54 -59.92
C ARG A 154 59.13 -31.71 -61.06
N PRO A 155 60.19 -32.55 -60.93
CA PRO A 155 60.17 -33.89 -60.30
C PRO A 155 61.39 -34.24 -59.39
N GLN A 156 61.86 -35.49 -59.41
CA GLN A 156 62.84 -36.14 -58.50
C GLN A 156 64.16 -36.50 -59.23
N ARG A 157 65.21 -36.90 -58.49
CA ARG A 157 65.76 -38.30 -58.41
C ARG A 157 67.31 -38.44 -58.45
N ALA A 158 67.82 -39.43 -57.70
CA ALA A 158 68.98 -40.31 -57.96
C ALA A 158 70.46 -39.82 -57.90
N THR A 159 71.32 -40.70 -57.35
CA THR A 159 72.75 -40.97 -57.68
C THR A 159 73.80 -39.84 -57.48
N ALA A 160 75.12 -40.10 -57.41
CA ALA A 160 75.90 -41.23 -56.85
C ALA A 160 77.40 -40.83 -56.74
N GLN A 161 78.17 -41.54 -55.92
CA GLN A 161 79.66 -41.70 -55.93
C GLN A 161 80.59 -40.50 -56.24
N SER A 162 81.50 -40.21 -55.31
CA SER A 162 82.96 -40.35 -55.54
C SER A 162 83.77 -40.02 -54.26
N ARG A 163 85.09 -40.26 -54.29
CA ARG A 163 86.04 -40.18 -53.16
C ARG A 163 87.39 -39.68 -53.70
N PRO A 164 88.24 -39.02 -52.90
CA PRO A 164 89.34 -39.79 -52.31
C PRO A 164 89.72 -39.39 -50.86
N ALA A 165 90.61 -40.18 -50.25
CA ALA A 165 91.44 -39.79 -49.10
C ALA A 165 92.92 -39.74 -49.58
N PRO A 166 93.96 -39.46 -48.76
CA PRO A 166 94.56 -40.56 -47.97
C PRO A 166 95.46 -40.24 -46.73
N GLN A 167 95.62 -41.25 -45.84
CA GLN A 167 96.88 -41.61 -45.12
C GLN A 167 97.49 -40.63 -44.07
N LYS A 168 98.41 -40.98 -43.15
CA LYS A 168 99.09 -42.24 -42.66
C LYS A 168 99.27 -42.07 -41.11
N ARG A 169 99.21 -43.06 -40.18
CA ARG A 169 99.92 -44.37 -39.97
C ARG A 169 101.43 -44.23 -39.67
N PRO A 170 102.10 -45.12 -38.87
CA PRO A 170 101.63 -46.33 -38.16
C PRO A 170 102.08 -46.40 -36.66
N ALA A 171 102.31 -47.61 -36.09
CA ALA A 171 102.59 -47.88 -34.65
C ALA A 171 103.72 -48.91 -34.44
N SER A 172 104.25 -49.05 -33.21
CA SER A 172 105.12 -50.19 -32.81
C SER A 172 105.32 -50.43 -31.30
N ALA A 173 105.45 -51.71 -30.93
CA ALA A 173 106.31 -52.30 -29.88
C ALA A 173 105.94 -52.29 -28.36
N ARG A 174 106.26 -53.45 -27.75
CA ARG A 174 106.49 -53.79 -26.32
C ARG A 174 108.00 -53.53 -26.00
N PRO A 175 108.56 -53.58 -24.75
CA PRO A 175 108.34 -54.66 -23.77
C PRO A 175 108.50 -54.30 -22.24
N THR A 176 108.50 -55.35 -21.40
CA THR A 176 109.21 -55.60 -20.10
C THR A 176 109.89 -54.46 -19.29
N THR A 177 110.08 -54.47 -17.96
CA THR A 177 109.59 -55.21 -16.75
C THR A 177 110.31 -54.62 -15.52
N THR A 178 109.67 -54.52 -14.34
CA THR A 178 110.39 -54.49 -13.03
C THR A 178 109.59 -55.20 -11.93
N LYS A 179 110.28 -55.89 -11.02
CA LYS A 179 109.69 -56.73 -9.95
C LYS A 179 109.58 -55.98 -8.61
N ARG A 180 108.52 -56.22 -7.84
CA ARG A 180 108.61 -56.38 -6.36
C ARG A 180 107.48 -57.27 -5.83
N ALA A 181 107.66 -57.81 -4.63
CA ALA A 181 106.96 -59.02 -4.14
C ALA A 181 106.19 -58.72 -2.80
N PRO A 182 105.65 -59.70 -2.02
CA PRO A 182 104.24 -59.61 -1.61
C PRO A 182 103.97 -59.66 -0.08
N ARG A 183 102.73 -59.34 0.34
CA ARG A 183 101.98 -59.77 1.56
C ARG A 183 100.77 -58.82 1.79
N PRO A 184 99.78 -59.16 2.63
CA PRO A 184 99.21 -60.48 2.94
C PRO A 184 97.70 -60.56 2.54
N ARG A 185 97.04 -61.70 2.74
CA ARG A 185 95.57 -61.82 2.56
C ARG A 185 94.83 -61.35 3.83
N THR A 186 93.92 -60.39 3.71
CA THR A 186 92.86 -60.11 4.69
C THR A 186 91.51 -60.64 4.18
N PRO A 187 90.58 -61.05 5.07
CA PRO A 187 89.30 -61.65 4.67
C PRO A 187 88.33 -60.60 4.11
N THR A 188 87.91 -60.76 2.86
CA THR A 188 86.87 -59.92 2.26
C THR A 188 85.51 -60.21 2.88
N LEU A 189 84.95 -59.26 3.64
CA LEU A 189 83.56 -59.29 4.07
C LEU A 189 82.63 -59.45 2.85
N ARG A 190 81.83 -60.52 2.84
CA ARG A 190 80.79 -60.72 1.80
C ARG A 190 79.69 -59.67 1.96
N LEU A 191 79.83 -58.54 1.26
CA LEU A 191 78.73 -57.59 1.08
C LEU A 191 77.55 -58.30 0.42
N GLY A 192 76.47 -58.48 1.19
CA GLY A 192 75.26 -59.16 0.73
C GLY A 192 74.68 -58.48 -0.51
N SER A 193 74.26 -59.26 -1.51
CA SER A 193 74.00 -58.73 -2.85
C SER A 193 73.00 -57.57 -2.82
N PRO A 194 73.26 -56.45 -3.54
CA PRO A 194 72.38 -55.28 -3.50
C PRO A 194 71.09 -55.48 -4.29
N ARG A 195 71.04 -56.46 -5.20
CA ARG A 195 69.88 -56.75 -6.08
C ARG A 195 68.55 -56.96 -5.33
N PRO A 196 68.43 -57.80 -4.28
CA PRO A 196 67.20 -57.89 -3.48
C PRO A 196 66.85 -56.59 -2.75
N ARG A 197 67.84 -55.85 -2.21
CA ARG A 197 67.59 -54.56 -1.53
C ARG A 197 67.08 -53.51 -2.51
N LEU A 198 67.69 -53.39 -3.69
CA LEU A 198 67.22 -52.55 -4.79
C LEU A 198 65.82 -52.95 -5.26
N ARG A 199 65.54 -54.25 -5.44
CA ARG A 199 64.19 -54.72 -5.79
C ARG A 199 63.15 -54.37 -4.72
N LEU A 200 63.49 -54.50 -3.43
CA LEU A 200 62.60 -54.13 -2.32
C LEU A 200 62.31 -52.61 -2.31
N VAL A 201 63.34 -51.79 -2.50
CA VAL A 201 63.21 -50.32 -2.59
C VAL A 201 62.43 -49.91 -3.84
N SER A 202 62.72 -50.48 -5.01
CA SER A 202 61.96 -50.23 -6.25
C SER A 202 60.50 -50.68 -6.14
N LEU A 203 60.22 -51.80 -5.46
CA LEU A 203 58.86 -52.27 -5.22
C LEU A 203 58.11 -51.32 -4.27
N GLY A 204 58.75 -50.87 -3.19
CA GLY A 204 58.20 -49.87 -2.28
C GLY A 204 57.94 -48.53 -2.99
N LEU A 205 58.87 -48.06 -3.81
CA LEU A 205 58.72 -46.85 -4.60
C LEU A 205 57.60 -46.98 -5.65
N ALA A 206 57.49 -48.13 -6.32
CA ALA A 206 56.42 -48.42 -7.26
C ALA A 206 55.03 -48.51 -6.58
N LEU A 207 54.95 -49.08 -5.37
CA LEU A 207 53.73 -49.08 -4.55
C LEU A 207 53.34 -47.66 -4.13
N ILE A 208 54.30 -46.82 -3.72
CA ILE A 208 54.06 -45.40 -3.41
C ILE A 208 53.57 -44.65 -4.65
N LEU A 209 54.20 -44.87 -5.81
CA LEU A 209 53.78 -44.27 -7.08
C LEU A 209 52.37 -44.73 -7.50
N LEU A 210 52.05 -46.02 -7.31
CA LEU A 210 50.72 -46.58 -7.54
C LEU A 210 49.67 -45.95 -6.61
N VAL A 211 49.98 -45.73 -5.34
CA VAL A 211 49.11 -45.01 -4.40
C VAL A 211 48.87 -43.57 -4.88
N PHE A 212 49.89 -42.87 -5.38
CA PHE A 212 49.71 -41.55 -5.99
C PHE A 212 48.85 -41.58 -7.26
N VAL A 213 49.03 -42.56 -8.15
CA VAL A 213 48.21 -42.73 -9.37
C VAL A 213 46.75 -43.05 -9.02
N VAL A 214 46.51 -43.96 -8.09
CA VAL A 214 45.15 -44.29 -7.59
C VAL A 214 44.52 -43.07 -6.93
N ARG A 215 45.26 -42.31 -6.12
CA ARG A 215 44.76 -41.08 -5.49
C ARG A 215 44.49 -39.97 -6.50
N LEU A 216 45.31 -39.84 -7.56
CA LEU A 216 45.08 -38.90 -8.65
C LEU A 216 43.83 -39.27 -9.45
N PHE A 217 43.66 -40.55 -9.80
CA PHE A 217 42.46 -41.05 -10.47
C PHE A 217 41.20 -40.87 -9.59
N GLN A 218 41.29 -41.13 -8.29
CA GLN A 218 40.20 -40.82 -7.36
C GLN A 218 39.84 -39.33 -7.43
N VAL A 219 40.80 -38.41 -7.30
CA VAL A 219 40.55 -36.97 -7.30
C VAL A 219 40.05 -36.45 -8.66
N GLN A 220 40.53 -36.99 -9.78
CA GLN A 220 40.25 -36.50 -11.14
C GLN A 220 39.10 -37.22 -11.89
N ALA A 221 38.71 -38.43 -11.49
CA ALA A 221 37.64 -39.19 -12.14
C ALA A 221 36.46 -39.50 -11.20
N VAL A 222 36.72 -39.82 -9.92
CA VAL A 222 35.65 -40.22 -8.97
C VAL A 222 35.13 -39.03 -8.19
N ASP A 223 35.99 -38.37 -7.42
CA ASP A 223 35.66 -37.21 -6.59
C ASP A 223 35.55 -35.91 -7.42
N ALA A 224 35.90 -35.92 -8.71
CA ALA A 224 35.97 -34.71 -9.53
C ALA A 224 34.64 -33.95 -9.60
N GLY A 225 33.50 -34.65 -9.65
CA GLY A 225 32.18 -34.02 -9.53
C GLY A 225 31.99 -33.31 -8.18
N ALA A 226 32.48 -33.89 -7.08
CA ALA A 226 32.39 -33.32 -5.75
C ALA A 226 33.37 -32.15 -5.54
N TYR A 227 34.59 -32.22 -6.07
CA TYR A 227 35.53 -31.09 -6.04
C TYR A 227 35.09 -29.96 -6.98
N ALA A 228 34.56 -30.25 -8.17
CA ALA A 228 33.96 -29.25 -9.06
C ALA A 228 32.73 -28.60 -8.42
N ALA A 229 31.87 -29.35 -7.74
CA ALA A 229 30.74 -28.80 -6.99
C ALA A 229 31.22 -27.85 -5.86
N LYS A 230 32.18 -28.29 -5.03
CA LYS A 230 32.79 -27.46 -3.98
C LYS A 230 33.47 -26.20 -4.53
N ALA A 231 34.11 -26.29 -5.70
CA ALA A 231 34.67 -25.13 -6.38
C ALA A 231 33.58 -24.20 -6.94
N ASN A 232 32.51 -24.75 -7.52
CA ASN A 232 31.40 -23.99 -8.11
C ASN A 232 30.61 -23.19 -7.07
N VAL A 233 30.42 -23.71 -5.85
CA VAL A 233 29.80 -22.98 -4.73
C VAL A 233 30.54 -21.68 -4.39
N ASN A 234 31.87 -21.66 -4.51
CA ASN A 234 32.69 -20.46 -4.31
C ASN A 234 32.92 -19.65 -5.60
N ARG A 235 32.53 -20.18 -6.77
CA ARG A 235 32.76 -19.55 -8.08
C ARG A 235 31.54 -18.79 -8.59
N TYR A 236 30.33 -19.27 -8.37
CA TYR A 236 29.11 -18.66 -8.93
C TYR A 236 28.28 -17.96 -7.86
N VAL A 237 28.13 -16.64 -7.98
CA VAL A 237 27.30 -15.83 -7.08
C VAL A 237 25.94 -15.59 -7.73
N PRO A 238 24.83 -16.05 -7.12
CA PRO A 238 23.48 -15.66 -7.54
C PRO A 238 23.12 -14.30 -6.93
N VAL A 239 22.92 -13.29 -7.78
CA VAL A 239 22.35 -12.01 -7.41
C VAL A 239 20.89 -11.96 -7.86
N LYS A 240 20.01 -11.55 -6.93
CA LYS A 240 18.60 -11.31 -7.20
C LYS A 240 18.46 -10.04 -8.03
N LEU A 241 17.78 -10.11 -9.18
CA LEU A 241 17.34 -8.92 -9.90
C LEU A 241 15.95 -8.57 -9.37
N ALA A 242 15.85 -7.53 -8.55
CA ALA A 242 14.57 -7.10 -8.00
C ALA A 242 13.61 -6.70 -9.13
N ALA A 243 12.35 -7.10 -9.05
CA ALA A 243 11.31 -6.55 -9.93
C ALA A 243 11.04 -5.08 -9.60
N GLU A 244 10.75 -4.29 -10.63
CA GLU A 244 10.15 -2.98 -10.48
C GLU A 244 8.68 -3.16 -10.09
N ARG A 245 8.28 -2.58 -8.96
CA ARG A 245 6.91 -2.67 -8.45
C ARG A 245 6.04 -1.67 -9.20
N GLY A 246 4.97 -2.15 -9.83
CA GLY A 246 4.10 -1.37 -10.72
C GLY A 246 3.57 -0.09 -10.07
N ALA A 247 3.44 0.98 -10.87
CA ALA A 247 2.95 2.27 -10.42
C ALA A 247 1.48 2.22 -10.01
N ILE A 248 1.07 3.18 -9.17
CA ILE A 248 -0.33 3.49 -8.91
C ILE A 248 -0.52 4.96 -9.27
N THR A 249 -1.38 5.23 -10.26
CA THR A 249 -1.65 6.60 -10.74
C THR A 249 -3.05 7.07 -10.37
N ASP A 250 -3.28 8.38 -10.46
CA ASP A 250 -4.64 8.92 -10.56
C ASP A 250 -5.26 8.65 -11.95
N ARG A 251 -6.48 9.15 -12.16
CA ARG A 251 -7.26 9.01 -13.41
C ARG A 251 -6.67 9.73 -14.63
N ASP A 252 -5.69 10.60 -14.43
CA ASP A 252 -5.04 11.41 -15.47
C ASP A 252 -3.57 11.00 -15.69
N GLY A 253 -3.13 9.92 -15.04
CA GLY A 253 -1.81 9.31 -15.22
C GLY A 253 -0.71 9.85 -14.31
N VAL A 254 -1.04 10.59 -13.25
CA VAL A 254 -0.06 11.13 -12.29
C VAL A 254 0.29 10.10 -11.22
N ASP A 255 1.59 9.86 -11.02
CA ASP A 255 2.11 8.97 -9.95
C ASP A 255 1.60 9.36 -8.55
N LEU A 256 0.82 8.47 -7.95
CA LEU A 256 0.46 8.48 -6.53
C LEU A 256 1.40 7.58 -5.71
N ALA A 257 1.78 6.43 -6.26
CA ALA A 257 2.82 5.55 -5.73
C ALA A 257 3.71 5.02 -6.87
N THR A 258 5.02 5.24 -6.77
CA THR A 258 5.99 4.95 -7.84
C THR A 258 7.24 4.27 -7.29
N THR A 259 8.01 3.61 -8.16
CA THR A 259 9.20 2.84 -7.75
C THR A 259 10.45 3.41 -8.39
N VAL A 260 11.42 3.79 -7.56
CA VAL A 260 12.67 4.40 -7.99
C VAL A 260 13.88 3.52 -7.72
N ASP A 261 14.90 3.67 -8.56
CA ASP A 261 16.22 3.04 -8.42
C ASP A 261 16.87 3.48 -7.10
N ALA A 262 17.41 2.53 -6.31
CA ALA A 262 18.00 2.78 -5.01
C ALA A 262 19.16 1.81 -4.71
N TYR A 263 19.83 2.02 -3.58
CA TYR A 263 20.97 1.22 -3.14
C TYR A 263 20.88 0.88 -1.66
N ASP A 264 21.04 -0.39 -1.31
CA ASP A 264 21.42 -0.79 0.05
C ASP A 264 22.93 -0.58 0.18
N ILE A 265 23.35 0.31 1.09
CA ILE A 265 24.77 0.61 1.31
C ILE A 265 25.31 -0.41 2.28
N THR A 266 26.28 -1.20 1.82
CA THR A 266 26.79 -2.39 2.50
C THR A 266 28.31 -2.33 2.69
N ALA A 267 28.84 -3.17 3.58
CA ALA A 267 30.25 -3.23 3.86
C ALA A 267 30.75 -4.66 4.12
N ASP A 268 32.03 -4.87 3.85
CA ASP A 268 32.81 -6.01 4.33
C ASP A 268 33.75 -5.54 5.47
N PRO A 269 33.37 -5.74 6.75
CA PRO A 269 34.23 -5.41 7.90
C PRO A 269 35.61 -6.06 7.86
N SER A 270 35.75 -7.23 7.23
CA SER A 270 37.06 -7.90 7.13
C SER A 270 38.06 -7.13 6.26
N LEU A 271 37.60 -6.24 5.36
CA LEU A 271 38.46 -5.33 4.60
C LEU A 271 38.85 -4.06 5.39
N LEU A 272 38.21 -3.79 6.53
CA LEU A 272 38.51 -2.67 7.42
C LEU A 272 39.17 -3.11 8.75
N ALA A 273 39.37 -4.41 8.94
CA ALA A 273 40.03 -4.97 10.11
C ALA A 273 41.51 -4.51 10.18
N PRO A 274 42.05 -4.14 11.36
CA PRO A 274 43.40 -3.57 11.48
C PRO A 274 44.52 -4.43 10.90
N ASP A 275 44.37 -5.76 10.89
CA ASP A 275 45.35 -6.69 10.32
C ASP A 275 45.38 -6.66 8.77
N LYS A 276 44.28 -6.26 8.12
CA LYS A 276 44.20 -6.10 6.65
C LYS A 276 44.55 -4.68 6.21
N ILE A 277 43.95 -3.67 6.85
CA ILE A 277 44.08 -2.27 6.43
C ILE A 277 45.24 -1.52 7.10
N LYS A 278 45.87 -2.09 8.14
CA LYS A 278 46.99 -1.49 8.89
C LYS A 278 46.69 -0.11 9.50
N ILE A 279 45.41 0.16 9.78
CA ILE A 279 44.92 1.37 10.45
C ILE A 279 44.01 0.89 11.60
N GLN A 280 44.39 1.17 12.85
CA GLN A 280 43.70 0.69 14.06
C GLN A 280 42.24 1.16 14.16
N ASP A 281 41.96 2.39 13.71
CA ASP A 281 40.68 3.06 13.87
C ASP A 281 39.89 3.21 12.55
N ALA A 282 40.25 2.45 11.50
CA ALA A 282 39.60 2.54 10.18
C ALA A 282 38.05 2.46 10.23
N PRO A 283 37.41 1.57 11.02
CA PRO A 283 35.95 1.58 11.17
C PRO A 283 35.39 2.89 11.75
N ARG A 284 36.12 3.55 12.65
CA ARG A 284 35.72 4.84 13.27
C ARG A 284 35.93 6.03 12.32
N GLN A 285 36.95 5.97 11.46
CA GLN A 285 37.18 6.96 10.39
C GLN A 285 36.14 6.81 9.28
N ALA A 286 35.90 5.59 8.79
CA ALA A 286 34.87 5.29 7.80
C ALA A 286 33.48 5.72 8.30
N ALA A 287 33.12 5.41 9.55
CA ALA A 287 31.88 5.87 10.16
C ALA A 287 31.78 7.41 10.23
N ALA A 288 32.87 8.13 10.52
CA ALA A 288 32.89 9.59 10.56
C ALA A 288 32.58 10.22 9.19
N LEU A 289 33.06 9.59 8.13
CA LEU A 289 32.87 10.03 6.75
C LEU A 289 31.48 9.67 6.19
N LEU A 290 30.92 8.54 6.63
CA LEU A 290 29.62 8.03 6.15
C LEU A 290 28.42 8.60 6.91
N ALA A 291 28.54 8.88 8.22
CA ALA A 291 27.46 9.43 9.04
C ALA A 291 26.74 10.65 8.43
N PRO A 292 27.44 11.72 7.96
CA PRO A 292 26.77 12.89 7.37
C PRO A 292 26.18 12.64 5.98
N ILE A 293 26.54 11.53 5.31
CA ILE A 293 26.05 11.16 3.97
C ILE A 293 24.86 10.19 4.06
N LEU A 294 24.84 9.32 5.07
CA LEU A 294 23.77 8.35 5.33
C LEU A 294 22.70 8.86 6.30
N HIS A 295 22.95 10.00 6.96
CA HIS A 295 22.14 10.53 8.06
C HIS A 295 21.93 9.53 9.22
N GLU A 296 22.93 8.68 9.46
CA GLU A 296 22.93 7.68 10.54
C GLU A 296 23.97 7.98 11.62
N ASP A 297 23.71 7.51 12.85
CA ASP A 297 24.62 7.72 13.97
C ASP A 297 26.02 7.12 13.72
N ARG A 298 27.03 7.93 14.03
CA ARG A 298 28.45 7.58 13.88
C ARG A 298 28.86 6.41 14.78
N ALA A 299 28.32 6.28 15.99
CA ALA A 299 28.69 5.16 16.88
C ALA A 299 28.05 3.85 16.39
N ALA A 300 26.79 3.87 15.95
CA ALA A 300 26.10 2.76 15.32
C ALA A 300 26.79 2.31 14.02
N LEU A 301 27.17 3.24 13.14
CA LEU A 301 27.96 2.93 11.94
C LEU A 301 29.33 2.34 12.29
N ALA A 302 30.05 2.90 13.28
CA ALA A 302 31.33 2.36 13.71
C ALA A 302 31.20 0.93 14.28
N LYS A 303 30.13 0.65 15.04
CA LYS A 303 29.81 -0.70 15.54
C LYS A 303 29.49 -1.67 14.41
N LYS A 304 28.67 -1.27 13.43
CA LYS A 304 28.38 -2.04 12.21
C LYS A 304 29.69 -2.38 11.46
N LEU A 305 30.55 -1.38 11.23
CA LEU A 305 31.80 -1.51 10.48
C LEU A 305 32.92 -2.28 11.21
N ALA A 306 32.85 -2.40 12.55
CA ALA A 306 33.83 -3.13 13.36
C ALA A 306 33.41 -4.58 13.69
N THR A 307 32.34 -5.11 13.08
CA THR A 307 31.82 -6.46 13.35
C THR A 307 32.87 -7.55 13.05
N PRO A 308 33.41 -8.27 14.07
CA PRO A 308 34.49 -9.22 13.85
C PRO A 308 34.09 -10.38 12.95
N GLY A 309 34.98 -10.79 12.05
CA GLY A 309 34.80 -11.94 11.17
C GLY A 309 33.72 -11.79 10.08
N SER A 310 32.89 -10.74 10.12
CA SER A 310 31.85 -10.53 9.11
C SER A 310 32.43 -10.06 7.77
N ARG A 311 31.83 -10.56 6.69
CA ARG A 311 32.05 -10.11 5.30
C ARG A 311 30.87 -9.35 4.70
N TYR A 312 29.78 -9.20 5.45
CA TYR A 312 28.60 -8.47 5.00
C TYR A 312 27.87 -7.84 6.19
N VAL A 313 27.80 -6.51 6.18
CA VAL A 313 26.96 -5.73 7.08
C VAL A 313 26.28 -4.62 6.28
N ARG A 314 24.94 -4.54 6.35
CA ARG A 314 24.22 -3.40 5.79
C ARG A 314 24.37 -2.19 6.70
N LEU A 315 24.87 -1.09 6.15
CA LEU A 315 25.05 0.17 6.83
C LEU A 315 23.74 0.95 6.86
N SER A 316 23.16 1.21 5.69
CA SER A 316 21.85 1.84 5.54
C SER A 316 21.11 1.27 4.32
N ARG A 317 19.80 1.53 4.23
CA ARG A 317 18.89 0.87 3.28
C ARG A 317 18.28 1.85 2.28
N GLN A 318 17.97 1.40 1.06
CA GLN A 318 17.18 2.14 0.06
C GLN A 318 17.62 3.60 -0.13
N GLN A 319 18.93 3.82 -0.14
CA GLN A 319 19.57 5.13 -0.34
C GLN A 319 19.50 5.54 -1.80
N THR A 320 19.44 6.84 -2.08
CA THR A 320 19.28 7.34 -3.46
C THR A 320 20.55 7.10 -4.29
N PRO A 321 20.45 7.10 -5.64
CA PRO A 321 21.62 7.06 -6.51
C PRO A 321 22.59 8.22 -6.28
N GLN A 322 22.11 9.35 -5.76
CA GLN A 322 22.92 10.50 -5.35
C GLN A 322 23.78 10.19 -4.10
N VAL A 323 23.22 9.53 -3.08
CA VAL A 323 23.98 9.08 -1.89
C VAL A 323 25.10 8.14 -2.30
N TRP A 324 24.81 7.14 -3.16
CA TRP A 324 25.86 6.26 -3.67
C TRP A 324 26.89 7.01 -4.54
N LYS A 325 26.48 8.02 -5.32
CA LYS A 325 27.41 8.89 -6.05
C LYS A 325 28.34 9.64 -5.11
N GLN A 326 27.84 10.25 -4.03
CA GLN A 326 28.64 10.95 -3.03
C GLN A 326 29.67 10.03 -2.37
N ILE A 327 29.31 8.79 -2.01
CA ILE A 327 30.24 7.81 -1.44
C ILE A 327 31.35 7.43 -2.46
N LYS A 328 30.99 7.24 -3.73
CA LYS A 328 31.98 6.99 -4.81
C LYS A 328 32.90 8.19 -5.05
N ASP A 329 32.39 9.41 -4.98
CA ASP A 329 33.18 10.64 -5.14
C ASP A 329 34.15 10.84 -3.97
N LEU A 330 33.68 10.63 -2.73
CA LEU A 330 34.54 10.67 -1.54
C LEU A 330 35.63 9.58 -1.58
N ARG A 331 35.26 8.36 -2.00
CA ARG A 331 36.22 7.27 -2.21
C ARG A 331 37.30 7.66 -3.22
N ARG A 332 36.91 8.24 -4.38
CA ARG A 332 37.85 8.75 -5.41
C ARG A 332 38.76 9.86 -4.87
N GLN A 333 38.24 10.78 -4.05
CA GLN A 333 39.04 11.84 -3.44
C GLN A 333 40.10 11.28 -2.46
N LEU A 334 39.75 10.26 -1.68
CA LEU A 334 40.70 9.58 -0.80
C LEU A 334 41.77 8.80 -1.60
N ASP A 335 41.37 8.05 -2.64
CA ASP A 335 42.30 7.35 -3.53
C ASP A 335 43.26 8.32 -4.23
N ALA A 336 42.77 9.48 -4.67
CA ALA A 336 43.58 10.53 -5.31
C ALA A 336 44.52 11.25 -4.33
N LYS A 337 44.09 11.51 -3.08
CA LYS A 337 44.98 12.02 -2.02
C LYS A 337 46.10 11.02 -1.71
N ALA A 338 45.76 9.75 -1.51
CA ALA A 338 46.72 8.68 -1.28
C ALA A 338 47.68 8.47 -2.47
N ALA A 339 47.23 8.67 -3.70
CA ALA A 339 48.08 8.57 -4.90
C ALA A 339 49.10 9.72 -5.04
N LYS A 340 48.89 10.87 -4.38
CA LYS A 340 49.85 11.99 -4.34
C LYS A 340 50.89 11.88 -3.23
N GLN A 341 50.74 10.94 -2.29
CA GLN A 341 51.69 10.74 -1.19
C GLN A 341 52.87 9.84 -1.62
N PRO A 342 54.06 10.00 -0.99
CA PRO A 342 55.16 9.03 -1.11
C PRO A 342 54.70 7.60 -0.83
N LYS A 343 55.34 6.61 -1.48
CA LYS A 343 55.02 5.17 -1.27
C LYS A 343 55.12 4.72 0.19
N SER A 344 55.96 5.39 0.99
CA SER A 344 56.14 5.21 2.43
C SER A 344 54.96 5.70 3.28
N GLU A 345 54.27 6.75 2.85
CA GLU A 345 53.20 7.43 3.61
C GLU A 345 51.78 7.08 3.13
N ARG A 346 51.67 6.52 1.92
CA ARG A 346 50.42 6.24 1.21
C ARG A 346 49.47 5.37 2.05
N ARG A 347 48.50 6.00 2.71
CA ARG A 347 47.50 5.31 3.54
C ARG A 347 46.45 4.61 2.65
N PRO A 348 46.05 3.37 2.97
CA PRO A 348 44.94 2.70 2.29
C PRO A 348 43.60 3.38 2.58
N ASN A 349 42.69 3.30 1.62
CA ASN A 349 41.40 4.00 1.68
C ASN A 349 40.45 3.34 2.68
N VAL A 350 40.03 4.07 3.72
CA VAL A 350 39.10 3.56 4.75
C VAL A 350 37.69 3.28 4.21
N LEU A 351 37.38 3.67 2.95
CA LEU A 351 36.15 3.29 2.24
C LEU A 351 36.35 2.10 1.28
N VAL A 352 37.49 1.39 1.34
CA VAL A 352 37.81 0.29 0.41
C VAL A 352 36.78 -0.84 0.42
N GLY A 353 36.29 -1.19 1.62
CA GLY A 353 35.30 -2.24 1.87
C GLY A 353 33.84 -1.76 1.88
N ILE A 354 33.54 -0.58 1.33
CA ILE A 354 32.17 -0.06 1.21
C ILE A 354 31.63 -0.34 -0.20
N PHE A 355 30.42 -0.89 -0.26
CA PHE A 355 29.73 -1.36 -1.46
C PHE A 355 28.29 -0.84 -1.50
N ALA A 356 27.60 -1.14 -2.60
CA ALA A 356 26.19 -0.82 -2.78
C ALA A 356 25.51 -1.91 -3.61
N ASP A 357 24.52 -2.56 -3.01
CA ASP A 357 23.67 -3.54 -3.68
C ASP A 357 22.47 -2.81 -4.32
N LYS A 358 22.12 -3.15 -5.57
CA LYS A 358 20.93 -2.60 -6.23
C LYS A 358 19.68 -2.97 -5.44
N HIS A 359 18.82 -1.99 -5.16
CA HIS A 359 17.52 -2.18 -4.51
C HIS A 359 16.50 -1.23 -5.16
N SER A 360 15.21 -1.55 -5.12
CA SER A 360 14.14 -0.61 -5.47
C SER A 360 13.59 0.09 -4.23
N LYS A 361 13.25 1.38 -4.32
CA LYS A 361 12.53 2.11 -3.26
C LYS A 361 11.13 2.47 -3.75
N ARG A 362 10.10 2.16 -2.95
CA ARG A 362 8.74 2.68 -3.15
C ARG A 362 8.68 4.11 -2.61
N VAL A 363 8.11 5.00 -3.39
CA VAL A 363 7.99 6.44 -3.09
C VAL A 363 6.56 6.87 -3.39
N TYR A 364 6.00 7.69 -2.51
CA TYR A 364 4.67 8.27 -2.67
C TYR A 364 4.89 9.79 -2.85
N PRO A 365 4.93 10.31 -4.09
CA PRO A 365 5.41 11.67 -4.36
C PRO A 365 4.60 12.75 -3.63
N ASN A 366 3.31 12.50 -3.45
CA ASN A 366 2.34 13.39 -2.81
C ASN A 366 2.23 13.18 -1.29
N LYS A 367 3.17 12.44 -0.67
CA LYS A 367 3.23 12.12 0.77
C LYS A 367 1.93 11.53 1.30
N ASP A 368 1.25 12.24 2.22
CA ASP A 368 0.04 11.79 2.90
C ASP A 368 -1.20 11.78 2.01
N LEU A 369 -1.15 12.39 0.81
CA LEU A 369 -2.29 12.43 -0.10
C LEU A 369 -2.79 11.01 -0.43
N ALA A 370 -4.05 10.76 -0.09
CA ALA A 370 -4.70 9.45 -0.24
C ALA A 370 -3.99 8.28 0.48
N SER A 371 -3.19 8.52 1.54
CA SER A 371 -2.40 7.47 2.20
C SER A 371 -3.25 6.30 2.71
N GLY A 372 -4.45 6.56 3.25
CA GLY A 372 -5.41 5.52 3.64
C GLY A 372 -5.97 4.71 2.46
N VAL A 373 -5.93 5.23 1.23
CA VAL A 373 -6.29 4.47 0.01
C VAL A 373 -5.10 3.67 -0.49
N LEU A 374 -3.96 4.33 -0.73
CA LEU A 374 -2.76 3.71 -1.27
C LEU A 374 -2.23 2.64 -0.32
N GLY A 375 -2.20 2.94 0.97
CA GLY A 375 -1.50 2.17 1.98
C GLY A 375 0.00 2.44 1.94
N PHE A 376 0.79 1.42 2.25
CA PHE A 376 2.23 1.47 2.31
C PHE A 376 2.83 0.10 1.98
N VAL A 377 4.10 0.07 1.59
CA VAL A 377 4.90 -1.17 1.60
C VAL A 377 5.75 -1.27 2.87
N ASN A 378 6.00 -2.49 3.31
CA ASN A 378 6.88 -2.78 4.43
C ASN A 378 8.37 -2.77 4.01
N SER A 379 9.26 -3.02 4.97
CA SER A 379 10.71 -3.13 4.76
C SER A 379 11.10 -4.11 3.65
N GLU A 380 10.35 -5.20 3.43
CA GLU A 380 10.65 -6.20 2.41
C GLU A 380 10.09 -5.85 1.02
N GLY A 381 9.43 -4.70 0.87
CA GLY A 381 8.79 -4.26 -0.38
C GLY A 381 7.41 -4.90 -0.65
N ARG A 382 6.82 -5.54 0.36
CA ARG A 382 5.46 -6.12 0.31
C ARG A 382 4.44 -5.11 0.81
N GLY A 383 3.26 -5.06 0.21
CA GLY A 383 2.15 -4.23 0.68
C GLY A 383 1.73 -4.57 2.12
N GLY A 384 1.74 -3.57 2.99
CA GLY A 384 1.37 -3.68 4.41
C GLY A 384 -0.02 -3.13 4.74
N GLY A 385 -0.58 -2.25 3.89
CA GLY A 385 -1.93 -1.72 4.02
C GLY A 385 -2.51 -1.28 2.66
N GLY A 386 -3.77 -0.84 2.67
CA GLY A 386 -4.45 -0.22 1.52
C GLY A 386 -4.43 -1.03 0.21
N LEU A 387 -4.41 -0.32 -0.92
CA LEU A 387 -4.28 -0.93 -2.24
C LEU A 387 -2.94 -1.64 -2.45
N GLU A 388 -1.86 -1.18 -1.83
CA GLU A 388 -0.55 -1.84 -1.85
C GLU A 388 -0.63 -3.29 -1.34
N ALA A 389 -1.36 -3.54 -0.26
CA ALA A 389 -1.62 -4.88 0.27
C ALA A 389 -2.64 -5.65 -0.58
N ARG A 390 -3.75 -4.99 -0.97
CA ARG A 390 -4.82 -5.61 -1.78
C ARG A 390 -4.32 -6.15 -3.12
N LEU A 391 -3.39 -5.43 -3.75
CA LEU A 391 -2.90 -5.69 -5.10
C LEU A 391 -1.44 -6.20 -5.10
N ASP A 392 -0.88 -6.57 -3.95
CA ASP A 392 0.55 -6.90 -3.79
C ASP A 392 1.07 -7.89 -4.84
N LYS A 393 0.29 -8.95 -5.12
CA LYS A 393 0.61 -9.98 -6.13
C LYS A 393 0.64 -9.47 -7.58
N GLN A 394 -0.07 -8.39 -7.88
CA GLN A 394 -0.07 -7.72 -9.20
C GLN A 394 1.05 -6.69 -9.26
N LEU A 395 1.15 -5.84 -8.23
CA LEU A 395 2.12 -4.76 -8.13
C LEU A 395 3.56 -5.27 -8.03
N ALA A 396 3.84 -6.36 -7.31
CA ALA A 396 5.21 -6.79 -7.00
C ALA A 396 6.00 -7.39 -8.18
N GLY A 397 5.36 -7.72 -9.30
CA GLY A 397 6.02 -8.34 -10.46
C GLY A 397 6.58 -9.73 -10.17
N LYS A 398 7.69 -10.10 -10.84
CA LYS A 398 8.45 -11.33 -10.59
C LYS A 398 9.95 -11.06 -10.66
N ASP A 399 10.64 -11.31 -9.56
CA ASP A 399 12.08 -11.14 -9.47
C ASP A 399 12.87 -12.03 -10.43
N GLY A 400 13.89 -11.45 -11.06
CA GLY A 400 14.86 -12.13 -11.90
C GLY A 400 16.06 -12.66 -11.10
N LYS A 401 16.99 -13.30 -11.81
CA LYS A 401 18.18 -13.93 -11.25
C LYS A 401 19.36 -13.82 -12.21
N LEU A 402 20.40 -13.10 -11.80
CA LEU A 402 21.69 -13.08 -12.47
C LEU A 402 22.67 -13.96 -11.69
N VAL A 403 23.17 -15.02 -12.32
CA VAL A 403 24.28 -15.83 -11.80
C VAL A 403 25.54 -15.44 -12.56
N TYR A 404 26.59 -15.00 -11.86
CA TYR A 404 27.88 -14.69 -12.48
C TYR A 404 29.04 -15.37 -11.76
N ALA A 405 30.12 -15.62 -12.51
CA ALA A 405 31.36 -16.10 -11.92
C ALA A 405 32.12 -14.98 -11.18
N GLN A 406 32.62 -15.26 -9.97
CA GLN A 406 33.44 -14.35 -9.16
C GLN A 406 34.81 -14.98 -8.87
N SER A 407 35.84 -14.14 -8.76
CA SER A 407 37.17 -14.53 -8.26
C SER A 407 37.78 -13.36 -7.49
N GLY A 408 38.36 -13.61 -6.31
CA GLY A 408 38.94 -12.57 -5.45
C GLY A 408 37.99 -11.41 -5.12
N GLY A 409 36.68 -11.68 -5.00
CA GLY A 409 35.64 -10.68 -4.78
C GLY A 409 35.16 -9.92 -6.02
N ARG A 410 35.72 -10.15 -7.22
CA ARG A 410 35.36 -9.44 -8.47
C ARG A 410 34.66 -10.35 -9.48
N ARG A 411 33.65 -9.83 -10.19
CA ARG A 411 32.99 -10.54 -11.31
C ARG A 411 34.00 -10.82 -12.42
N VAL A 412 34.04 -12.06 -12.90
CA VAL A 412 34.87 -12.53 -14.01
C VAL A 412 34.07 -12.36 -15.30
N PRO A 413 34.47 -11.47 -16.24
CA PRO A 413 33.66 -11.21 -17.44
C PRO A 413 33.56 -12.40 -18.41
N THR A 414 34.57 -13.27 -18.42
CA THR A 414 34.77 -14.36 -19.40
C THR A 414 34.22 -15.72 -18.97
N ALA A 415 33.60 -15.84 -17.80
CA ALA A 415 33.01 -17.08 -17.33
C ALA A 415 31.48 -16.93 -17.23
N GLY A 416 30.76 -17.84 -17.89
CA GLY A 416 29.36 -17.69 -18.29
C GLY A 416 28.45 -17.10 -17.23
N ALA A 417 27.83 -15.96 -17.54
CA ALA A 417 26.74 -15.42 -16.76
C ALA A 417 25.43 -16.02 -17.26
N GLN A 418 24.59 -16.52 -16.35
CA GLN A 418 23.22 -16.93 -16.67
C GLN A 418 22.27 -15.89 -16.10
N GLU A 419 21.52 -15.22 -16.97
CA GLU A 419 20.58 -14.17 -16.58
C GLU A 419 19.15 -14.58 -16.93
N HIS A 420 18.28 -14.53 -15.93
CA HIS A 420 16.83 -14.55 -16.07
C HIS A 420 16.35 -13.14 -15.71
N PRO A 421 15.86 -12.33 -16.65
CA PRO A 421 15.46 -10.95 -16.37
C PRO A 421 14.29 -10.91 -15.38
N ALA A 422 14.18 -9.81 -14.64
CA ALA A 422 12.99 -9.55 -13.84
C ALA A 422 11.81 -9.19 -14.74
N VAL A 423 10.59 -9.51 -14.31
CA VAL A 423 9.35 -9.05 -14.93
C VAL A 423 8.78 -7.97 -14.01
N PRO A 424 8.46 -6.76 -14.51
CA PRO A 424 7.87 -5.71 -13.68
C PRO A 424 6.48 -6.09 -13.18
N GLY A 425 5.96 -5.28 -12.26
CA GLY A 425 4.57 -5.34 -11.83
C GLY A 425 3.57 -4.99 -12.93
N THR A 426 2.29 -5.18 -12.60
CA THR A 426 1.18 -4.53 -13.28
C THR A 426 0.97 -3.14 -12.67
N ASP A 427 0.96 -2.09 -13.50
CA ASP A 427 0.59 -0.74 -13.08
C ASP A 427 -0.93 -0.62 -12.92
N VAL A 428 -1.40 0.26 -12.04
CA VAL A 428 -2.80 0.40 -11.65
C VAL A 428 -3.25 1.85 -11.77
N GLU A 429 -4.23 2.11 -12.65
CA GLU A 429 -4.85 3.41 -12.80
C GLU A 429 -6.07 3.49 -11.87
N LEU A 430 -6.10 4.46 -10.97
CA LEU A 430 -7.23 4.67 -10.06
C LEU A 430 -8.33 5.53 -10.69
N THR A 431 -9.53 5.45 -10.13
CA THR A 431 -10.61 6.40 -10.45
C THR A 431 -10.44 7.76 -9.77
N LEU A 432 -9.52 7.85 -8.81
CA LEU A 432 -9.27 9.08 -8.04
C LEU A 432 -8.84 10.23 -8.96
N ASP A 433 -9.33 11.41 -8.64
CA ASP A 433 -8.83 12.69 -9.13
C ASP A 433 -7.92 13.26 -8.04
N ARG A 434 -6.63 13.49 -8.34
CA ARG A 434 -5.64 13.93 -7.34
C ARG A 434 -6.01 15.26 -6.70
N ASP A 435 -6.62 16.17 -7.46
CA ASP A 435 -6.85 17.55 -7.01
C ASP A 435 -8.17 17.67 -6.23
N ILE A 436 -9.21 16.93 -6.63
CA ILE A 436 -10.42 16.75 -5.82
C ILE A 436 -10.08 16.00 -4.52
N GLN A 437 -9.23 14.96 -4.58
CA GLN A 437 -8.73 14.25 -3.40
C GLN A 437 -7.95 15.19 -2.48
N TRP A 438 -7.11 16.08 -3.02
CA TRP A 438 -6.37 17.07 -2.22
C TRP A 438 -7.32 18.06 -1.54
N MET A 439 -8.29 18.63 -2.27
CA MET A 439 -9.28 19.54 -1.69
C MET A 439 -10.10 18.86 -0.58
N ALA A 440 -10.57 17.63 -0.82
CA ALA A 440 -11.27 16.83 0.17
C ALA A 440 -10.42 16.57 1.44
N GLN A 441 -9.15 16.19 1.26
CA GLN A 441 -8.22 15.90 2.35
C GLN A 441 -7.84 17.15 3.16
N GLN A 442 -7.61 18.29 2.52
CA GLN A 442 -7.36 19.56 3.19
C GLN A 442 -8.57 20.01 4.02
N ALA A 443 -9.78 19.96 3.45
CA ALA A 443 -11.00 20.39 4.12
C ALA A 443 -11.30 19.53 5.37
N ILE A 444 -11.23 18.20 5.27
CA ILE A 444 -11.50 17.32 6.42
C ILE A 444 -10.43 17.42 7.50
N THR A 445 -9.15 17.49 7.13
CA THR A 445 -8.03 17.60 8.09
C THR A 445 -8.14 18.90 8.90
N LYS A 446 -8.42 20.02 8.24
CA LYS A 446 -8.65 21.31 8.89
C LYS A 446 -9.82 21.27 9.88
N GLN A 447 -10.94 20.64 9.51
CA GLN A 447 -12.11 20.56 10.37
C GLN A 447 -11.92 19.61 11.57
N VAL A 448 -11.29 18.45 11.37
CA VAL A 448 -10.98 17.49 12.46
C VAL A 448 -10.09 18.16 13.51
N ALA A 449 -9.05 18.88 13.09
CA ALA A 449 -8.19 19.66 13.98
C ALA A 449 -8.96 20.80 14.69
N ALA A 450 -9.78 21.57 13.97
CA ALA A 450 -10.52 22.70 14.53
C ALA A 450 -11.60 22.29 15.54
N SER A 451 -12.26 21.15 15.32
CA SER A 451 -13.31 20.61 16.20
C SER A 451 -12.82 19.59 17.23
N GLN A 452 -11.51 19.32 17.28
CA GLN A 452 -10.89 18.31 18.15
C GLN A 452 -11.67 16.99 18.11
N ALA A 453 -11.90 16.51 16.88
CA ALA A 453 -12.60 15.27 16.58
C ALA A 453 -11.65 14.06 16.61
N ASP A 454 -12.17 12.86 16.91
CA ASP A 454 -11.39 11.62 16.85
C ASP A 454 -10.81 11.38 15.46
N ARG A 455 -11.63 11.65 14.43
CA ARG A 455 -11.38 11.38 13.01
C ARG A 455 -12.48 11.97 12.14
N GLY A 456 -12.27 12.01 10.83
CA GLY A 456 -13.30 12.37 9.85
C GLY A 456 -12.94 11.92 8.44
N TYR A 457 -13.93 11.87 7.55
CA TYR A 457 -13.79 11.37 6.20
C TYR A 457 -14.66 12.13 5.20
N VAL A 458 -14.19 12.20 3.95
CA VAL A 458 -14.92 12.75 2.80
C VAL A 458 -14.83 11.77 1.63
N VAL A 459 -15.99 11.42 1.07
CA VAL A 459 -16.13 10.60 -0.14
C VAL A 459 -16.71 11.47 -1.24
N VAL A 460 -16.08 11.48 -2.41
CA VAL A 460 -16.58 12.12 -3.63
C VAL A 460 -16.76 11.04 -4.70
N GLN A 461 -17.92 10.97 -5.31
CA GLN A 461 -18.28 9.95 -6.30
C GLN A 461 -18.91 10.60 -7.54
N ASP A 462 -18.50 10.20 -8.76
CA ASP A 462 -19.29 10.53 -9.95
C ASP A 462 -20.57 9.68 -9.95
N THR A 463 -21.70 10.37 -9.98
CA THR A 463 -23.03 9.81 -9.84
C THR A 463 -23.37 8.81 -10.96
N LYS A 464 -22.87 9.02 -12.18
CA LYS A 464 -23.29 8.30 -13.39
C LYS A 464 -22.43 7.07 -13.69
N THR A 465 -21.23 7.01 -13.13
CA THR A 465 -20.26 5.92 -13.32
C THR A 465 -20.05 5.06 -12.08
N GLY A 466 -20.31 5.61 -10.89
CA GLY A 466 -19.94 4.98 -9.61
C GLY A 466 -18.46 5.16 -9.24
N GLU A 467 -17.66 5.83 -10.07
CA GLU A 467 -16.23 6.11 -9.82
C GLU A 467 -16.05 6.94 -8.54
N ILE A 468 -15.23 6.45 -7.61
CA ILE A 468 -14.78 7.23 -6.46
C ILE A 468 -13.68 8.18 -6.93
N LEU A 469 -13.98 9.49 -6.90
CA LEU A 469 -13.05 10.56 -7.29
C LEU A 469 -12.18 10.99 -6.10
N ALA A 470 -12.69 10.90 -4.87
CA ALA A 470 -11.92 11.09 -3.65
C ALA A 470 -12.42 10.20 -2.52
N LEU A 471 -11.48 9.74 -1.68
CA LEU A 471 -11.72 8.97 -0.47
C LEU A 471 -10.73 9.44 0.61
N ALA A 472 -10.96 10.66 1.10
CA ALA A 472 -10.12 11.34 2.07
C ALA A 472 -10.45 10.91 3.51
N ASN A 473 -9.40 10.81 4.32
CA ASN A 473 -9.46 10.48 5.75
C ASN A 473 -8.58 11.48 6.52
N ALA A 474 -8.98 11.80 7.76
CA ALA A 474 -8.17 12.53 8.73
C ALA A 474 -8.34 11.91 10.13
N PRO A 475 -7.28 11.74 10.93
CA PRO A 475 -5.86 11.97 10.58
C PRO A 475 -5.37 11.05 9.44
N GLY A 476 -4.34 11.51 8.72
CA GLY A 476 -3.60 10.74 7.73
C GLY A 476 -2.19 10.37 8.22
N PHE A 477 -1.36 9.85 7.32
CA PHE A 477 0.04 9.49 7.61
C PHE A 477 0.90 9.60 6.34
N ASP A 478 2.21 9.84 6.46
CA ASP A 478 3.12 9.78 5.31
C ASP A 478 3.58 8.31 5.07
N PRO A 479 3.15 7.64 3.99
CA PRO A 479 3.57 6.27 3.69
C PRO A 479 5.05 6.14 3.31
N ASN A 480 5.77 7.25 3.09
CA ASN A 480 7.23 7.25 2.96
C ASN A 480 7.94 7.10 4.32
N ASP A 481 7.27 7.38 5.44
CA ASP A 481 7.80 7.29 6.80
C ASP A 481 6.73 6.90 7.83
N ILE A 482 6.28 5.65 7.74
CA ILE A 482 5.32 5.05 8.69
C ILE A 482 5.84 4.96 10.13
N SER A 483 7.11 5.28 10.42
CA SER A 483 7.66 5.22 11.78
C SER A 483 7.11 6.28 12.73
N LYS A 484 6.47 7.31 12.18
CA LYS A 484 5.81 8.42 12.90
C LYS A 484 4.27 8.37 12.82
N ALA A 485 3.72 7.35 12.17
CA ALA A 485 2.27 7.22 11.99
C ALA A 485 1.61 6.72 13.29
N ASP A 486 0.40 7.22 13.56
CA ASP A 486 -0.49 6.61 14.55
C ASP A 486 -0.97 5.24 13.99
N PRO A 487 -0.80 4.12 14.73
CA PRO A 487 -1.32 2.82 14.32
C PRO A 487 -2.83 2.80 14.04
N GLU A 488 -3.64 3.64 14.72
CA GLU A 488 -5.08 3.75 14.42
C GLU A 488 -5.37 4.48 13.08
N ALA A 489 -4.40 5.24 12.55
CA ALA A 489 -4.53 5.99 11.30
C ALA A 489 -4.01 5.25 10.05
N LEU A 490 -3.35 4.09 10.20
CA LEU A 490 -2.79 3.31 9.09
C LEU A 490 -3.83 2.61 8.18
N GLY A 491 -5.12 2.68 8.53
CA GLY A 491 -6.24 2.10 7.79
C GLY A 491 -6.95 3.08 6.84
N ASN A 492 -8.12 2.68 6.37
CA ASN A 492 -9.06 3.56 5.65
C ASN A 492 -10.35 3.68 6.45
N ALA A 493 -10.38 4.62 7.39
CA ALA A 493 -11.45 4.75 8.36
C ALA A 493 -12.84 4.96 7.70
N ALA A 494 -12.89 5.61 6.53
CA ALA A 494 -14.09 5.74 5.69
C ALA A 494 -14.71 4.40 5.24
N LEU A 495 -13.92 3.31 5.22
CA LEU A 495 -14.32 1.96 4.82
C LEU A 495 -14.31 0.95 5.98
N THR A 496 -13.53 1.16 7.03
CA THR A 496 -13.47 0.26 8.20
C THR A 496 -14.48 0.62 9.29
N ASP A 497 -14.81 1.91 9.44
CA ASP A 497 -15.64 2.38 10.55
C ASP A 497 -17.13 2.21 10.20
N ALA A 498 -17.87 1.52 11.08
CA ALA A 498 -19.31 1.38 10.98
C ALA A 498 -20.00 2.30 11.99
N PHE A 499 -20.77 3.27 11.52
CA PHE A 499 -21.46 4.26 12.35
C PHE A 499 -22.93 4.41 11.97
N GLU A 500 -23.74 4.96 12.88
CA GLU A 500 -25.17 5.19 12.63
C GLU A 500 -25.37 6.42 11.74
N PRO A 501 -26.01 6.31 10.56
CA PRO A 501 -26.18 7.44 9.62
C PRO A 501 -27.14 8.53 10.11
N GLY A 502 -27.99 8.24 11.10
CA GLY A 502 -28.99 9.17 11.62
C GLY A 502 -29.86 9.77 10.52
N SER A 503 -30.15 11.07 10.61
CA SER A 503 -31.04 11.76 9.67
C SER A 503 -30.61 11.74 8.18
N THR A 504 -29.37 11.36 7.83
CA THR A 504 -29.03 11.09 6.41
C THR A 504 -29.72 9.84 5.85
N SER A 505 -30.09 8.90 6.72
CA SER A 505 -30.83 7.67 6.36
C SER A 505 -32.30 7.93 5.99
N LYS A 506 -32.87 9.08 6.36
CA LYS A 506 -34.27 9.43 6.08
C LYS A 506 -34.58 9.40 4.58
N LEU A 507 -33.58 9.67 3.73
CA LEU A 507 -33.65 9.49 2.28
C LEU A 507 -34.15 8.09 1.89
N MET A 508 -33.62 7.01 2.50
CA MET A 508 -34.01 5.64 2.13
C MET A 508 -35.43 5.30 2.57
N SER A 509 -35.85 5.82 3.72
CA SER A 509 -37.21 5.68 4.24
C SER A 509 -38.23 6.44 3.39
N MET A 510 -37.90 7.67 2.98
CA MET A 510 -38.75 8.47 2.09
C MET A 510 -38.79 7.87 0.66
N ALA A 511 -37.69 7.30 0.18
CA ALA A 511 -37.65 6.57 -1.09
C ALA A 511 -38.61 5.37 -1.09
N ALA A 512 -38.66 4.59 -0.01
CA ALA A 512 -39.63 3.51 0.15
C ALA A 512 -41.08 4.02 0.18
N VAL A 513 -41.35 5.07 0.97
CA VAL A 513 -42.69 5.66 1.13
C VAL A 513 -43.24 6.24 -0.18
N LEU A 514 -42.38 6.81 -1.02
CA LEU A 514 -42.74 7.34 -2.34
C LEU A 514 -42.88 6.23 -3.40
N GLU A 515 -42.02 5.21 -3.39
CA GLU A 515 -42.03 4.13 -4.39
C GLU A 515 -43.22 3.18 -4.22
N GLU A 516 -43.60 2.86 -2.97
CA GLU A 516 -44.82 2.09 -2.66
C GLU A 516 -46.10 2.94 -2.85
N GLY A 517 -45.98 4.23 -3.19
CA GLY A 517 -47.11 5.13 -3.47
C GLY A 517 -47.96 5.52 -2.26
N VAL A 518 -47.58 5.10 -1.04
CA VAL A 518 -48.38 5.29 0.18
C VAL A 518 -48.39 6.75 0.68
N ALA A 519 -47.50 7.60 0.17
CA ALA A 519 -47.58 9.06 0.32
C ALA A 519 -46.95 9.80 -0.87
N THR A 520 -47.22 11.10 -0.94
CA THR A 520 -46.68 12.04 -1.93
C THR A 520 -45.94 13.18 -1.21
N PRO A 521 -45.12 14.01 -1.89
CA PRO A 521 -44.44 15.15 -1.25
C PRO A 521 -45.39 16.13 -0.54
N ALA A 522 -46.65 16.22 -1.00
CA ALA A 522 -47.68 17.09 -0.45
C ALA A 522 -48.59 16.40 0.60
N THR A 523 -48.41 15.10 0.86
CA THR A 523 -49.20 14.38 1.88
C THR A 523 -48.98 15.04 3.25
N ARG A 524 -50.09 15.36 3.92
CA ARG A 524 -50.12 16.07 5.20
C ARG A 524 -49.78 15.13 6.35
N VAL A 525 -48.88 15.57 7.23
CA VAL A 525 -48.40 14.84 8.41
C VAL A 525 -48.48 15.75 9.61
N THR A 526 -49.38 15.43 10.54
CA THR A 526 -49.47 16.10 11.85
C THR A 526 -48.46 15.47 12.80
N VAL A 527 -47.45 16.25 13.19
CA VAL A 527 -46.28 15.81 13.98
C VAL A 527 -46.41 16.36 15.41
N PRO A 528 -46.87 15.56 16.39
CA PRO A 528 -46.91 15.97 17.80
C PRO A 528 -45.50 16.09 18.38
N ASN A 529 -45.35 16.81 19.49
CA ASN A 529 -44.06 16.97 20.19
C ASN A 529 -43.48 15.63 20.72
N ARG A 530 -44.34 14.66 21.04
CA ARG A 530 -43.96 13.32 21.49
C ARG A 530 -44.84 12.29 20.79
N LEU A 531 -44.23 11.17 20.39
CA LEU A 531 -44.95 10.03 19.81
C LEU A 531 -44.74 8.80 20.69
N HIS A 532 -45.80 8.34 21.37
CA HIS A 532 -45.75 7.11 22.15
C HIS A 532 -45.87 5.87 21.25
N ARG A 533 -44.91 4.94 21.37
CA ARG A 533 -44.83 3.69 20.61
C ARG A 533 -44.07 2.61 21.39
N GLY A 534 -44.72 1.47 21.64
CA GLY A 534 -44.12 0.37 22.40
C GLY A 534 -43.77 0.80 23.82
N ASP A 535 -42.54 0.55 24.25
CA ASP A 535 -42.02 0.93 25.56
C ASP A 535 -41.56 2.40 25.66
N ARG A 536 -41.70 3.23 24.61
CA ARG A 536 -40.98 4.52 24.51
C ARG A 536 -41.79 5.68 23.96
N ASN A 537 -41.34 6.88 24.33
CA ASN A 537 -41.71 8.14 23.70
C ASN A 537 -40.59 8.57 22.75
N PHE A 538 -40.94 8.81 21.50
CA PHE A 538 -40.05 9.37 20.48
C PHE A 538 -40.23 10.89 20.40
N ALA A 539 -39.17 11.59 20.01
CA ALA A 539 -39.08 13.04 19.92
C ALA A 539 -38.27 13.44 18.67
N ASP A 540 -38.48 14.66 18.19
CA ASP A 540 -37.58 15.31 17.22
C ASP A 540 -36.36 15.90 17.94
N ASP A 541 -35.44 16.55 17.22
CA ASP A 541 -34.18 17.07 17.76
C ASP A 541 -34.31 18.38 18.56
N ILE A 542 -35.48 19.01 18.49
CA ILE A 542 -35.88 20.18 19.29
C ILE A 542 -37.28 19.97 19.86
N ASP A 543 -37.63 20.74 20.90
CA ASP A 543 -39.02 20.84 21.35
C ASP A 543 -39.82 21.86 20.53
N HIS A 544 -41.09 21.54 20.27
CA HIS A 544 -41.94 22.23 19.32
C HIS A 544 -43.43 22.03 19.65
N PRO A 545 -44.33 22.97 19.31
CA PRO A 545 -45.77 22.70 19.26
C PRO A 545 -46.08 21.68 18.15
N THR A 546 -47.29 21.13 18.11
CA THR A 546 -47.72 20.24 17.02
C THR A 546 -47.44 20.89 15.66
N TRP A 547 -46.58 20.28 14.86
CA TRP A 547 -46.25 20.77 13.53
C TRP A 547 -47.21 20.16 12.49
N HIS A 548 -47.58 20.98 11.51
CA HIS A 548 -48.42 20.59 10.40
C HIS A 548 -47.56 20.62 9.14
N LEU A 549 -46.82 19.52 8.92
CA LEU A 549 -45.83 19.39 7.86
C LEU A 549 -46.43 18.65 6.65
N THR A 550 -45.91 18.91 5.47
CA THR A 550 -46.04 17.96 4.35
C THR A 550 -44.98 16.86 4.49
N LEU A 551 -45.04 15.80 3.68
CA LEU A 551 -43.95 14.81 3.61
C LEU A 551 -42.62 15.46 3.18
N ASN A 552 -42.66 16.48 2.32
CA ASN A 552 -41.49 17.31 2.02
C ASN A 552 -40.98 18.04 3.27
N GLY A 553 -41.87 18.62 4.05
CA GLY A 553 -41.53 19.28 5.31
C GLY A 553 -40.93 18.35 6.36
N VAL A 554 -41.43 17.12 6.47
CA VAL A 554 -40.84 16.07 7.33
C VAL A 554 -39.36 15.84 6.99
N LEU A 555 -38.99 15.86 5.71
CA LEU A 555 -37.60 15.72 5.27
C LEU A 555 -36.78 17.01 5.50
N ALA A 556 -37.34 18.18 5.18
CA ALA A 556 -36.69 19.49 5.32
C ALA A 556 -36.37 19.84 6.80
N LYS A 557 -37.41 19.79 7.66
CA LYS A 557 -37.33 19.91 9.12
C LYS A 557 -36.61 18.74 9.78
N SER A 558 -36.34 17.66 9.04
CA SER A 558 -35.63 16.48 9.54
C SER A 558 -36.35 15.71 10.66
N SER A 559 -37.68 15.76 10.71
CA SER A 559 -38.51 15.18 11.78
C SER A 559 -38.33 13.65 11.91
N ASN A 560 -38.02 13.17 13.12
CA ASN A 560 -38.02 11.76 13.48
C ASN A 560 -39.45 11.22 13.54
N ILE A 561 -40.35 11.93 14.22
CA ILE A 561 -41.76 11.55 14.43
C ILE A 561 -42.49 11.49 13.09
N GLY A 562 -42.35 12.49 12.22
CA GLY A 562 -42.93 12.46 10.88
C GLY A 562 -42.36 11.33 10.02
N THR A 563 -41.08 11.00 10.17
CA THR A 563 -40.46 9.85 9.47
C THR A 563 -41.02 8.52 9.96
N ILE A 564 -41.23 8.36 11.27
CA ILE A 564 -41.95 7.20 11.83
C ILE A 564 -43.32 7.12 11.16
N LEU A 565 -44.18 8.13 11.33
CA LEU A 565 -45.57 8.14 10.86
C LEU A 565 -45.71 7.85 9.36
N ALA A 566 -44.76 8.32 8.53
CA ALA A 566 -44.69 8.00 7.11
C ALA A 566 -44.32 6.52 6.86
N THR A 567 -43.28 5.99 7.51
CA THR A 567 -42.90 4.57 7.36
C THR A 567 -43.91 3.59 7.96
N GLU A 568 -44.75 4.04 8.89
CA GLU A 568 -45.88 3.25 9.41
C GLU A 568 -46.92 2.91 8.32
N GLN A 569 -46.98 3.67 7.23
CA GLN A 569 -47.88 3.41 6.10
C GLN A 569 -47.36 2.35 5.11
N LEU A 570 -46.12 1.86 5.25
CA LEU A 570 -45.50 0.87 4.36
C LEU A 570 -46.10 -0.55 4.47
N GLY A 571 -47.16 -0.74 5.26
CA GLY A 571 -47.85 -2.01 5.43
C GLY A 571 -49.04 -1.85 6.37
N LYS A 572 -50.03 -2.75 6.26
CA LYS A 572 -51.20 -2.80 7.16
C LYS A 572 -50.82 -3.25 8.57
N THR A 573 -49.65 -3.90 8.71
CA THR A 573 -49.12 -4.37 9.99
C THR A 573 -47.66 -3.94 10.19
N ARG A 574 -47.21 -3.83 11.44
CA ARG A 574 -45.81 -3.49 11.74
C ARG A 574 -44.79 -4.47 11.14
N PRO A 575 -44.96 -5.80 11.21
CA PRO A 575 -44.01 -6.73 10.60
C PRO A 575 -43.91 -6.60 9.07
N GLU A 576 -45.00 -6.21 8.41
CA GLU A 576 -45.07 -5.94 6.97
C GLU A 576 -44.30 -4.66 6.62
N ALA A 577 -44.62 -3.53 7.26
CA ALA A 577 -43.92 -2.26 7.07
C ALA A 577 -42.40 -2.38 7.33
N ASN A 578 -42.00 -3.10 8.39
CA ASN A 578 -40.60 -3.40 8.68
C ASN A 578 -39.93 -4.21 7.55
N ARG A 579 -40.65 -5.17 6.95
CA ARG A 579 -40.15 -6.05 5.88
C ARG A 579 -40.00 -5.30 4.56
N VAL A 580 -40.96 -4.42 4.23
CA VAL A 580 -40.90 -3.51 3.07
C VAL A 580 -39.72 -2.56 3.23
N LEU A 581 -39.62 -1.82 4.35
CA LEU A 581 -38.53 -0.88 4.62
C LEU A 581 -37.15 -1.57 4.55
N HIS A 582 -36.99 -2.72 5.19
CA HIS A 582 -35.75 -3.51 5.11
C HIS A 582 -35.39 -3.92 3.68
N SER A 583 -36.38 -4.22 2.82
CA SER A 583 -36.11 -4.53 1.41
C SER A 583 -35.46 -3.36 0.69
N TYR A 584 -35.90 -2.12 0.93
CA TYR A 584 -35.28 -0.92 0.38
C TYR A 584 -33.89 -0.67 0.94
N LEU A 585 -33.71 -0.75 2.27
CA LEU A 585 -32.39 -0.64 2.90
C LEU A 585 -31.39 -1.66 2.31
N ARG A 586 -31.84 -2.88 1.99
CA ARG A 586 -31.04 -3.89 1.28
C ARG A 586 -30.78 -3.53 -0.19
N LYS A 587 -31.77 -3.03 -0.95
CA LYS A 587 -31.56 -2.53 -2.33
C LYS A 587 -30.52 -1.41 -2.38
N PHE A 588 -30.54 -0.50 -1.39
CA PHE A 588 -29.54 0.56 -1.21
C PHE A 588 -28.14 0.06 -0.80
N GLY A 589 -27.98 -1.21 -0.43
CA GLY A 589 -26.69 -1.85 -0.16
C GLY A 589 -26.31 -2.02 1.32
N LEU A 590 -27.20 -1.72 2.28
CA LEU A 590 -26.88 -1.82 3.71
C LEU A 590 -26.69 -3.28 4.14
N GLY A 591 -25.69 -3.54 5.00
CA GLY A 591 -25.29 -4.88 5.41
C GLY A 591 -24.67 -5.70 4.28
N GLN A 592 -24.06 -5.04 3.28
CA GLN A 592 -23.36 -5.67 2.16
C GLN A 592 -22.04 -4.93 1.93
N PRO A 593 -20.94 -5.62 1.56
CA PRO A 593 -19.75 -4.94 1.05
C PRO A 593 -20.09 -4.02 -0.12
N THR A 594 -19.34 -2.93 -0.27
CA THR A 594 -19.52 -1.95 -1.37
C THR A 594 -19.28 -2.57 -2.73
N GLY A 595 -18.40 -3.58 -2.80
CA GLY A 595 -17.84 -4.14 -4.03
C GLY A 595 -16.37 -3.78 -4.25
N LEU A 596 -15.83 -2.80 -3.49
CA LEU A 596 -14.41 -2.44 -3.55
C LEU A 596 -13.51 -3.58 -3.09
N GLY A 597 -13.91 -4.38 -2.09
CA GLY A 597 -13.08 -5.48 -1.60
C GLY A 597 -11.78 -4.95 -1.00
N PHE A 598 -11.89 -3.90 -0.20
CA PHE A 598 -10.76 -3.22 0.42
C PHE A 598 -10.35 -3.92 1.73
N PRO A 599 -9.06 -3.99 2.10
CA PRO A 599 -8.64 -4.64 3.34
C PRO A 599 -9.31 -4.02 4.57
N GLY A 600 -10.02 -4.83 5.35
CA GLY A 600 -10.75 -4.39 6.55
C GLY A 600 -12.12 -3.75 6.31
N GLU A 601 -12.61 -3.69 5.07
CA GLU A 601 -13.90 -3.10 4.72
C GLU A 601 -15.07 -3.68 5.52
N THR A 602 -15.81 -2.83 6.25
CA THR A 602 -17.00 -3.25 6.99
C THR A 602 -18.25 -3.21 6.10
N PRO A 603 -19.12 -4.24 6.13
CA PRO A 603 -20.42 -4.21 5.45
C PRO A 603 -21.47 -3.37 6.20
N GLY A 604 -21.12 -2.81 7.37
CA GLY A 604 -22.08 -2.20 8.30
C GLY A 604 -22.96 -3.24 9.01
N LEU A 605 -24.03 -2.78 9.64
CA LEU A 605 -25.01 -3.62 10.35
C LEU A 605 -26.43 -3.30 9.89
N LEU A 606 -27.12 -4.31 9.37
CA LEU A 606 -28.56 -4.31 9.16
C LEU A 606 -29.12 -5.68 9.57
N ALA A 607 -29.77 -5.74 10.71
CA ALA A 607 -30.43 -6.96 11.19
C ALA A 607 -31.69 -7.26 10.34
N PRO A 608 -32.07 -8.54 10.17
CA PRO A 608 -33.34 -8.89 9.52
C PRO A 608 -34.54 -8.43 10.37
N PRO A 609 -35.70 -8.09 9.77
CA PRO A 609 -36.84 -7.47 10.46
C PRO A 609 -37.34 -8.20 11.71
N GLN A 610 -37.26 -9.54 11.71
CA GLN A 610 -37.71 -10.41 12.78
C GLN A 610 -36.82 -10.32 14.04
N LYS A 611 -35.64 -9.69 13.94
CA LYS A 611 -34.70 -9.45 15.04
C LYS A 611 -34.69 -7.99 15.52
N TRP A 612 -35.57 -7.13 14.98
CA TRP A 612 -35.68 -5.74 15.44
C TRP A 612 -36.45 -5.70 16.76
N SER A 613 -35.78 -5.29 17.83
CA SER A 613 -36.44 -5.02 19.12
C SER A 613 -37.55 -3.97 18.98
N THR A 614 -38.49 -3.92 19.93
CA THR A 614 -39.66 -3.04 19.90
C THR A 614 -39.32 -1.61 19.48
N SER A 615 -38.26 -1.03 20.02
CA SER A 615 -37.83 0.33 19.68
C SER A 615 -37.10 0.46 18.32
N GLN A 616 -36.33 -0.55 17.89
CA GLN A 616 -35.62 -0.51 16.61
C GLN A 616 -36.56 -0.37 15.42
N GLN A 617 -37.78 -0.89 15.53
CA GLN A 617 -38.86 -0.78 14.53
C GLN A 617 -39.36 0.67 14.32
N TYR A 618 -38.85 1.62 15.10
CA TYR A 618 -39.13 3.05 15.02
C TYR A 618 -37.85 3.89 14.84
N THR A 619 -36.70 3.44 15.36
CA THR A 619 -35.41 4.13 15.17
C THR A 619 -34.79 3.92 13.79
N ILE A 620 -34.96 2.73 13.20
CA ILE A 620 -34.41 2.38 11.88
C ILE A 620 -34.92 3.32 10.76
N PRO A 621 -36.22 3.69 10.70
CA PRO A 621 -36.73 4.76 9.84
C PRO A 621 -35.90 6.05 9.82
N PHE A 622 -35.31 6.47 10.95
CA PHE A 622 -34.47 7.66 11.06
C PHE A 622 -32.98 7.38 11.26
N GLY A 623 -32.51 6.18 10.93
CA GLY A 623 -31.08 5.85 10.81
C GLY A 623 -30.36 5.52 12.11
N GLN A 624 -31.07 5.02 13.13
CA GLN A 624 -30.49 4.49 14.37
C GLN A 624 -30.95 3.04 14.59
N GLY A 625 -30.11 2.20 15.20
CA GLY A 625 -30.29 0.74 15.24
C GLY A 625 -29.77 0.00 13.99
N LEU A 626 -29.02 0.70 13.13
CA LEU A 626 -28.34 0.20 11.94
C LEU A 626 -27.04 0.99 11.73
N SER A 627 -26.05 0.42 11.05
CA SER A 627 -24.80 1.12 10.74
C SER A 627 -24.30 0.86 9.33
N LEU A 628 -23.48 1.79 8.82
CA LEU A 628 -22.85 1.75 7.50
C LEU A 628 -21.48 2.44 7.51
N ASN A 629 -20.71 2.27 6.44
CA ASN A 629 -19.45 2.99 6.18
C ASN A 629 -19.67 4.21 5.25
N ALA A 630 -18.70 5.12 5.17
CA ALA A 630 -18.88 6.40 4.44
C ALA A 630 -19.06 6.21 2.92
N VAL A 631 -18.51 5.15 2.33
CA VAL A 631 -18.67 4.84 0.89
C VAL A 631 -20.05 4.23 0.60
N GLN A 632 -20.61 3.44 1.52
CA GLN A 632 -22.02 3.05 1.46
C GLN A 632 -22.93 4.29 1.55
N ALA A 633 -22.63 5.24 2.45
CA ALA A 633 -23.42 6.47 2.58
C ALA A 633 -23.41 7.33 1.31
N ALA A 634 -22.26 7.49 0.65
CA ALA A 634 -22.19 8.13 -0.67
C ALA A 634 -23.01 7.37 -1.72
N SER A 635 -22.85 6.04 -1.79
CA SER A 635 -23.57 5.17 -2.73
C SER A 635 -25.10 5.26 -2.62
N VAL A 636 -25.64 5.51 -1.42
CA VAL A 636 -27.09 5.76 -1.19
C VAL A 636 -27.56 7.03 -1.90
N TYR A 637 -26.79 8.14 -1.79
CA TYR A 637 -27.15 9.42 -2.39
C TYR A 637 -26.94 9.39 -3.90
N SER A 638 -25.84 8.77 -4.37
CA SER A 638 -25.58 8.51 -5.79
C SER A 638 -26.72 7.72 -6.45
N ALA A 639 -27.35 6.77 -5.77
CA ALA A 639 -28.47 6.00 -6.32
C ALA A 639 -29.71 6.85 -6.62
N ILE A 640 -30.03 7.86 -5.79
CA ILE A 640 -31.12 8.80 -6.05
C ILE A 640 -30.72 9.80 -7.13
N ALA A 641 -29.50 10.34 -7.05
CA ALA A 641 -28.94 11.26 -8.02
C ALA A 641 -28.87 10.64 -9.44
N ASN A 642 -28.61 9.33 -9.55
CA ASN A 642 -28.58 8.55 -10.79
C ASN A 642 -29.95 7.96 -11.15
N GLY A 643 -31.04 8.71 -10.94
CA GLY A 643 -32.38 8.34 -11.41
C GLY A 643 -32.91 7.01 -10.85
N GLY A 644 -32.49 6.62 -9.63
CA GLY A 644 -32.93 5.40 -8.94
C GLY A 644 -32.11 4.15 -9.26
N GLU A 645 -31.09 4.24 -10.13
CA GLU A 645 -30.13 3.15 -10.37
C GLU A 645 -28.90 3.30 -9.46
N ARG A 646 -28.73 2.37 -8.51
CA ARG A 646 -27.49 2.24 -7.75
C ARG A 646 -26.43 1.54 -8.60
N ILE A 647 -25.30 2.21 -8.79
CA ILE A 647 -24.08 1.63 -9.36
C ILE A 647 -23.14 1.25 -8.21
N ALA A 648 -22.48 0.09 -8.30
CA ALA A 648 -21.48 -0.34 -7.33
C ALA A 648 -20.25 0.60 -7.37
N PRO A 649 -19.77 1.12 -6.22
CA PRO A 649 -18.56 1.95 -6.19
C PRO A 649 -17.32 1.29 -6.81
N THR A 650 -16.55 2.05 -7.58
CA THR A 650 -15.27 1.62 -8.17
C THR A 650 -14.13 2.52 -7.72
N LEU A 651 -12.92 1.95 -7.67
CA LEU A 651 -11.68 2.63 -7.25
C LEU A 651 -10.50 2.41 -8.20
N ILE A 652 -10.58 1.38 -9.05
CA ILE A 652 -9.61 1.09 -10.11
C ILE A 652 -10.33 1.31 -11.43
N ARG A 653 -9.72 2.10 -12.32
CA ARG A 653 -10.20 2.40 -13.66
C ARG A 653 -9.63 1.43 -14.69
N GLY A 654 -8.39 0.98 -14.48
CA GLY A 654 -7.78 -0.12 -15.22
C GLY A 654 -6.37 -0.47 -14.76
N THR A 655 -5.68 -1.27 -15.58
CA THR A 655 -4.33 -1.77 -15.28
C THR A 655 -3.49 -1.89 -16.54
N THR A 656 -2.18 -1.65 -16.46
CA THR A 656 -1.23 -1.87 -17.57
C THR A 656 -0.30 -3.02 -17.20
N GLY A 657 -0.27 -4.06 -18.03
CA GLY A 657 0.58 -5.22 -17.78
C GLY A 657 2.03 -5.03 -18.28
N PRO A 658 2.94 -5.97 -17.97
CA PRO A 658 4.28 -6.03 -18.57
C PRO A 658 4.31 -6.21 -20.10
N ASP A 659 3.15 -6.36 -20.74
CA ASP A 659 2.96 -6.30 -22.19
C ASP A 659 2.73 -4.88 -22.73
N GLY A 660 2.74 -3.87 -21.85
CA GLY A 660 2.49 -2.46 -22.18
C GLY A 660 1.04 -2.14 -22.57
N ARG A 661 0.11 -3.08 -22.35
CA ARG A 661 -1.29 -2.93 -22.77
C ARG A 661 -2.16 -2.55 -21.59
N TYR A 662 -2.80 -1.38 -21.70
CA TYR A 662 -3.87 -0.98 -20.80
C TYR A 662 -5.09 -1.92 -20.94
N ARG A 663 -5.68 -2.28 -19.80
CA ARG A 663 -6.84 -3.17 -19.66
C ARG A 663 -7.81 -2.49 -18.69
N PRO A 664 -8.97 -1.99 -19.15
CA PRO A 664 -9.94 -1.34 -18.27
C PRO A 664 -10.49 -2.33 -17.24
N ALA A 665 -10.93 -1.80 -16.09
CA ALA A 665 -11.60 -2.58 -15.07
C ALA A 665 -12.96 -3.14 -15.59
N PRO A 666 -13.45 -4.25 -15.04
CA PRO A 666 -14.80 -4.74 -15.32
C PRO A 666 -15.86 -3.67 -14.99
N GLN A 667 -16.90 -3.58 -15.82
CA GLN A 667 -18.00 -2.65 -15.60
C GLN A 667 -18.70 -2.93 -14.26
N PRO A 668 -19.01 -1.89 -13.45
CA PRO A 668 -19.63 -2.08 -12.14
C PRO A 668 -21.04 -2.66 -12.24
N HIS A 669 -21.41 -3.44 -11.23
CA HIS A 669 -22.78 -3.95 -11.10
C HIS A 669 -23.78 -2.80 -10.94
N LYS A 670 -24.90 -2.88 -11.66
CA LYS A 670 -25.99 -1.90 -11.65
C LYS A 670 -27.27 -2.53 -11.11
N SER A 671 -27.99 -1.81 -10.27
CA SER A 671 -29.25 -2.28 -9.68
C SER A 671 -30.23 -1.14 -9.47
N ARG A 672 -31.43 -1.25 -10.04
CA ARG A 672 -32.51 -0.30 -9.76
C ARG A 672 -33.04 -0.49 -8.34
N VAL A 673 -33.04 0.59 -7.57
CA VAL A 673 -33.51 0.65 -6.18
C VAL A 673 -34.94 1.16 -6.12
N VAL A 674 -35.21 2.23 -6.87
CA VAL A 674 -36.52 2.86 -7.06
C VAL A 674 -36.69 3.31 -8.53
N SER A 675 -37.90 3.66 -8.92
CA SER A 675 -38.22 4.28 -10.20
C SER A 675 -37.53 5.63 -10.38
N GLU A 676 -37.31 6.02 -11.64
CA GLU A 676 -36.74 7.34 -11.95
C GLU A 676 -37.67 8.48 -11.51
N LYS A 677 -39.00 8.25 -11.54
CA LYS A 677 -40.00 9.17 -11.01
C LYS A 677 -39.74 9.43 -9.52
N THR A 678 -39.69 8.39 -8.69
CA THR A 678 -39.41 8.50 -7.25
C THR A 678 -38.07 9.16 -6.99
N ALA A 679 -37.03 8.78 -7.73
CA ALA A 679 -35.69 9.35 -7.57
C ALA A 679 -35.66 10.86 -7.86
N ARG A 680 -36.26 11.30 -8.97
CA ARG A 680 -36.38 12.74 -9.31
C ARG A 680 -37.24 13.47 -8.28
N THR A 681 -38.38 12.91 -7.87
CA THR A 681 -39.23 13.49 -6.82
C THR A 681 -38.49 13.68 -5.50
N LEU A 682 -37.71 12.69 -5.06
CA LEU A 682 -36.94 12.76 -3.82
C LEU A 682 -35.74 13.70 -3.93
N ALA A 683 -35.11 13.79 -5.11
CA ALA A 683 -34.09 14.81 -5.38
C ALA A 683 -34.67 16.23 -5.21
N THR A 684 -35.86 16.49 -5.76
CA THR A 684 -36.60 17.75 -5.57
C THR A 684 -36.88 18.06 -4.09
N MET A 685 -37.22 17.04 -3.29
CA MET A 685 -37.45 17.23 -1.84
C MET A 685 -36.16 17.51 -1.07
N LEU A 686 -35.01 16.97 -1.51
CA LEU A 686 -33.70 17.21 -0.89
C LEU A 686 -33.18 18.63 -1.13
N GLU A 687 -33.66 19.36 -2.15
CA GLU A 687 -33.37 20.79 -2.33
C GLU A 687 -34.02 21.63 -1.21
N SER A 688 -35.21 21.25 -0.74
CA SER A 688 -35.92 21.94 0.36
C SER A 688 -35.17 21.86 1.71
N VAL A 689 -34.19 20.96 1.84
CA VAL A 689 -33.32 20.90 3.03
C VAL A 689 -32.25 22.00 3.02
N VAL A 690 -31.82 22.44 1.83
CA VAL A 690 -30.67 23.35 1.64
C VAL A 690 -31.13 24.79 1.39
N ASP A 691 -32.17 25.00 0.58
CA ASP A 691 -32.61 26.33 0.15
C ASP A 691 -33.76 26.94 0.97
N ASP A 692 -34.45 26.17 1.82
CA ASP A 692 -35.49 26.72 2.70
C ASP A 692 -34.88 27.41 3.94
N LYS A 693 -35.53 28.48 4.42
CA LYS A 693 -35.18 29.18 5.67
C LYS A 693 -35.32 28.26 6.90
N GLU A 694 -36.21 27.29 6.82
CA GLU A 694 -36.43 26.26 7.84
C GLU A 694 -35.58 24.99 7.59
N GLY A 695 -34.78 25.00 6.51
CA GLY A 695 -33.95 23.88 6.07
C GLY A 695 -32.71 23.66 6.94
N THR A 696 -32.45 22.40 7.27
CA THR A 696 -31.34 22.01 8.15
C THR A 696 -29.95 22.03 7.47
N GLY A 697 -29.87 22.36 6.17
CA GLY A 697 -28.68 22.23 5.33
C GLY A 697 -28.05 23.52 4.78
N ALA A 698 -28.53 24.71 5.13
CA ALA A 698 -28.22 25.98 4.43
C ALA A 698 -26.73 26.31 4.16
N LYS A 699 -25.78 25.83 4.99
CA LYS A 699 -24.33 26.00 4.77
C LYS A 699 -23.75 25.18 3.60
N ALA A 700 -24.55 24.32 2.97
CA ALA A 700 -24.16 23.49 1.83
C ALA A 700 -24.50 24.11 0.46
N LYS A 701 -25.12 25.31 0.44
CA LYS A 701 -25.50 26.01 -0.79
C LYS A 701 -24.28 26.47 -1.60
N ILE A 702 -24.37 26.37 -2.92
CA ILE A 702 -23.32 26.77 -3.86
C ILE A 702 -23.95 27.72 -4.89
N ASP A 703 -23.38 28.91 -5.07
CA ASP A 703 -23.98 29.90 -5.96
C ASP A 703 -23.93 29.45 -7.43
N GLY A 704 -25.06 29.58 -8.12
CA GLY A 704 -25.26 29.08 -9.48
C GLY A 704 -25.65 27.61 -9.58
N TYR A 705 -25.67 26.84 -8.49
CA TYR A 705 -26.01 25.41 -8.52
C TYR A 705 -27.17 25.07 -7.59
N ARG A 706 -28.12 24.27 -8.08
CA ARG A 706 -29.14 23.61 -7.25
C ARG A 706 -28.47 22.46 -6.49
N VAL A 707 -28.74 22.33 -5.19
CA VAL A 707 -28.07 21.36 -4.31
C VAL A 707 -29.11 20.51 -3.58
N GLY A 708 -29.13 19.20 -3.85
CA GLY A 708 -29.92 18.24 -3.07
C GLY A 708 -29.07 17.65 -1.95
N GLY A 709 -29.47 17.79 -0.69
CA GLY A 709 -28.66 17.27 0.41
C GLY A 709 -29.39 17.06 1.73
N LYS A 710 -28.67 16.49 2.71
CA LYS A 710 -29.18 16.21 4.06
C LYS A 710 -28.05 16.21 5.09
N THR A 711 -28.25 16.98 6.16
CA THR A 711 -27.45 16.85 7.40
C THR A 711 -27.92 15.65 8.23
N GLY A 712 -26.96 14.98 8.88
CA GLY A 712 -27.19 14.03 9.95
C GLY A 712 -26.38 14.39 11.20
N THR A 713 -27.04 14.24 12.35
CA THR A 713 -26.38 14.13 13.66
C THR A 713 -26.91 12.84 14.28
N SER A 714 -26.03 11.99 14.79
CA SER A 714 -26.39 10.74 15.46
C SER A 714 -25.54 10.57 16.73
N ASN A 715 -26.05 9.81 17.70
CA ASN A 715 -25.27 9.40 18.85
C ASN A 715 -24.21 8.40 18.37
N ARG A 716 -22.93 8.66 18.69
CA ARG A 716 -21.83 7.77 18.30
C ARG A 716 -21.76 6.63 19.31
N VAL A 717 -21.76 5.38 18.85
CA VAL A 717 -21.44 4.23 19.71
C VAL A 717 -19.93 4.22 19.97
N ASP A 718 -19.53 4.21 21.23
CA ASP A 718 -18.15 3.91 21.60
C ASP A 718 -17.89 2.40 21.50
N PRO A 719 -16.95 1.95 20.65
CA PRO A 719 -16.66 0.53 20.48
C PRO A 719 -16.03 -0.13 21.72
N ARG A 720 -15.51 0.65 22.68
CA ARG A 720 -14.90 0.11 23.92
C ARG A 720 -15.95 -0.24 24.98
N THR A 721 -17.04 0.52 25.08
CA THR A 721 -18.13 0.29 26.06
C THR A 721 -19.41 -0.28 25.47
N GLY A 722 -19.60 -0.24 24.14
CA GLY A 722 -20.84 -0.63 23.48
C GLY A 722 -22.03 0.28 23.79
N ARG A 723 -21.77 1.52 24.23
CA ARG A 723 -22.77 2.52 24.64
C ARG A 723 -22.61 3.80 23.81
N TYR A 724 -23.62 4.65 23.80
CA TYR A 724 -23.51 5.96 23.17
C TYR A 724 -22.56 6.88 23.97
N HIS A 725 -21.56 7.44 23.29
CA HIS A 725 -20.65 8.46 23.79
C HIS A 725 -20.12 9.32 22.64
N GLY A 726 -20.40 10.62 22.71
CA GLY A 726 -20.13 11.58 21.64
C GLY A 726 -21.14 11.48 20.49
N TYR A 727 -20.87 12.23 19.41
CA TYR A 727 -21.75 12.35 18.25
C TYR A 727 -21.02 12.05 16.94
N THR A 728 -21.76 11.60 15.93
CA THR A 728 -21.31 11.58 14.54
C THR A 728 -22.00 12.73 13.81
N ALA A 729 -21.21 13.69 13.32
CA ALA A 729 -21.69 14.83 12.55
C ALA A 729 -21.49 14.54 11.05
N SER A 730 -22.54 14.66 10.22
CA SER A 730 -22.46 14.28 8.81
C SER A 730 -23.26 15.19 7.88
N PHE A 731 -22.85 15.25 6.62
CA PHE A 731 -23.63 15.83 5.53
C PHE A 731 -23.48 14.99 4.27
N ALA A 732 -24.58 14.74 3.58
CA ALA A 732 -24.65 13.98 2.34
C ALA A 732 -25.39 14.80 1.27
N GLY A 733 -24.92 14.80 0.03
CA GLY A 733 -25.63 15.51 -1.04
C GLY A 733 -25.04 15.31 -2.42
N PHE A 734 -25.71 15.86 -3.43
CA PHE A 734 -25.29 15.84 -4.82
C PHE A 734 -25.63 17.15 -5.53
N ALA A 735 -24.88 17.45 -6.59
CA ALA A 735 -25.08 18.62 -7.44
C ALA A 735 -24.67 18.32 -8.90
N PRO A 736 -25.18 19.10 -9.88
CA PRO A 736 -26.37 19.95 -9.79
C PRO A 736 -27.63 19.10 -9.54
N ALA A 737 -28.57 19.53 -8.70
CA ALA A 737 -29.74 18.69 -8.35
C ALA A 737 -30.65 18.37 -9.55
N ASP A 738 -30.67 19.25 -10.54
CA ASP A 738 -31.42 19.12 -11.80
C ASP A 738 -30.74 18.21 -12.84
N GLN A 739 -29.41 18.12 -12.84
CA GLN A 739 -28.65 17.20 -13.69
C GLN A 739 -27.45 16.57 -12.95
N PRO A 740 -27.66 15.69 -11.96
CA PRO A 740 -26.61 15.30 -11.03
C PRO A 740 -25.36 14.71 -11.69
N ARG A 741 -24.20 15.18 -11.24
CA ARG A 741 -22.87 14.73 -11.70
C ARG A 741 -22.03 14.18 -10.56
N VAL A 742 -22.01 14.88 -9.43
CA VAL A 742 -21.14 14.56 -8.29
C VAL A 742 -22.00 14.35 -7.06
N THR A 743 -21.67 13.32 -6.29
CA THR A 743 -22.15 13.10 -4.93
C THR A 743 -20.99 13.30 -3.96
N VAL A 744 -21.22 14.04 -2.88
CA VAL A 744 -20.25 14.24 -1.79
C VAL A 744 -20.88 13.81 -0.47
N TYR A 745 -20.15 12.98 0.27
CA TYR A 745 -20.48 12.58 1.64
C TYR A 745 -19.36 13.00 2.58
N CYS A 746 -19.71 13.59 3.73
CA CYS A 746 -18.82 13.96 4.81
C CYS A 746 -19.32 13.38 6.12
N ALA A 747 -18.41 12.84 6.93
CA ALA A 747 -18.68 12.56 8.35
C ALA A 747 -17.45 12.89 9.23
N VAL A 748 -17.71 13.37 10.44
CA VAL A 748 -16.73 13.69 11.49
C VAL A 748 -17.19 13.00 12.78
N GLN A 749 -16.28 12.23 13.39
CA GLN A 749 -16.56 11.44 14.58
C GLN A 749 -16.13 12.17 15.85
N ASN A 750 -17.03 12.25 16.82
CA ASN A 750 -16.79 12.83 18.14
C ASN A 750 -16.17 14.25 18.12
N PRO A 751 -16.73 15.24 17.39
CA PRO A 751 -16.26 16.61 17.49
C PRO A 751 -16.47 17.15 18.92
N THR A 752 -15.39 17.31 19.68
CA THR A 752 -15.44 17.70 21.10
C THR A 752 -15.43 19.21 21.32
N ARG A 753 -15.08 20.01 20.29
CA ARG A 753 -14.99 21.47 20.36
C ARG A 753 -15.84 22.15 19.30
N GLY A 754 -16.58 23.18 19.72
CA GLY A 754 -17.47 23.97 18.85
C GLY A 754 -18.82 23.30 18.71
N SER A 755 -19.29 23.13 17.48
CA SER A 755 -20.58 22.50 17.18
C SER A 755 -20.41 21.02 16.82
N TYR A 756 -21.39 20.20 17.18
CA TYR A 756 -21.50 18.80 16.79
C TYR A 756 -22.57 18.55 15.70
N PHE A 757 -23.26 19.60 15.23
CA PHE A 757 -24.31 19.45 14.22
C PHE A 757 -23.75 19.28 12.81
N GLY A 758 -24.21 18.26 12.07
CA GLY A 758 -23.73 17.93 10.73
C GLY A 758 -23.70 19.10 9.74
N GLY A 759 -24.76 19.89 9.66
CA GLY A 759 -24.84 21.09 8.80
C GLY A 759 -23.89 22.23 9.20
N GLN A 760 -23.37 22.22 10.43
CA GLN A 760 -22.39 23.21 10.90
C GLN A 760 -20.94 22.73 10.78
N VAL A 761 -20.70 21.42 10.88
CA VAL A 761 -19.38 20.76 10.79
C VAL A 761 -19.05 20.33 9.36
N CYS A 762 -19.92 19.54 8.73
CA CYS A 762 -19.72 18.98 7.40
C CYS A 762 -20.32 19.83 6.27
N GLY A 763 -21.29 20.71 6.55
CA GLY A 763 -21.86 21.63 5.55
C GLY A 763 -20.81 22.46 4.80
N PRO A 764 -19.89 23.17 5.51
CA PRO A 764 -18.82 23.94 4.88
C PRO A 764 -17.79 23.08 4.11
N ILE A 765 -17.53 21.85 4.56
CA ILE A 765 -16.67 20.90 3.82
C ILE A 765 -17.34 20.52 2.51
N TYR A 766 -18.62 20.11 2.58
CA TYR A 766 -19.42 19.74 1.42
C TYR A 766 -19.42 20.86 0.39
N GLN A 767 -19.68 22.11 0.81
CA GLN A 767 -19.69 23.28 -0.06
C GLN A 767 -18.36 23.42 -0.82
N GLN A 768 -17.24 23.48 -0.10
CA GLN A 768 -15.90 23.69 -0.69
C GLN A 768 -15.48 22.55 -1.63
N VAL A 769 -15.71 21.30 -1.22
CA VAL A 769 -15.32 20.11 -2.00
C VAL A 769 -16.21 19.94 -3.23
N MET A 770 -17.52 20.17 -3.12
CA MET A 770 -18.46 20.09 -4.23
C MET A 770 -18.23 21.23 -5.24
N GLU A 771 -18.06 22.48 -4.78
CA GLU A 771 -17.78 23.61 -5.65
C GLU A 771 -16.47 23.41 -6.44
N PHE A 772 -15.43 22.89 -5.79
CA PHE A 772 -14.19 22.52 -6.45
C PHE A 772 -14.39 21.40 -7.47
N ALA A 773 -15.06 20.29 -7.09
CA ALA A 773 -15.31 19.17 -7.98
C ALA A 773 -16.14 19.55 -9.22
N LEU A 774 -17.17 20.39 -9.07
CA LEU A 774 -17.97 20.91 -10.19
C LEU A 774 -17.12 21.74 -11.16
N LYS A 775 -16.20 22.57 -10.64
CA LYS A 775 -15.27 23.38 -11.44
C LYS A 775 -14.23 22.50 -12.17
N THR A 776 -13.59 21.56 -11.48
CA THR A 776 -12.60 20.63 -12.07
C THR A 776 -13.22 19.78 -13.17
N LEU A 777 -14.43 19.25 -12.95
CA LEU A 777 -15.17 18.42 -13.91
C LEU A 777 -15.93 19.24 -14.97
N GLN A 778 -15.74 20.57 -15.01
CA GLN A 778 -16.34 21.51 -15.97
C GLN A 778 -17.87 21.37 -16.09
N VAL A 779 -18.54 21.12 -14.97
CA VAL A 779 -20.00 20.96 -14.92
C VAL A 779 -20.67 22.33 -15.06
N PRO A 780 -21.68 22.49 -15.94
CA PRO A 780 -22.38 23.76 -16.07
C PRO A 780 -23.23 24.08 -14.83
N PRO A 781 -23.37 25.37 -14.45
CA PRO A 781 -24.35 25.84 -13.47
C PRO A 781 -25.79 25.44 -13.81
N SER A 782 -26.64 25.34 -12.79
CA SER A 782 -28.08 25.05 -12.96
C SER A 782 -28.79 26.20 -13.69
N GLY A 783 -29.48 25.90 -14.78
CA GLY A 783 -30.17 26.91 -15.61
C GLY A 783 -31.49 27.46 -15.03
N ALA A 784 -31.90 27.01 -13.84
CA ALA A 784 -33.16 27.38 -13.20
C ALA A 784 -33.03 27.42 -11.67
N GLN A 785 -33.98 28.07 -10.99
CA GLN A 785 -34.07 28.09 -9.54
C GLN A 785 -34.63 26.76 -8.97
N PRO A 786 -34.34 26.43 -7.69
CA PRO A 786 -34.98 25.31 -7.00
C PRO A 786 -36.51 25.44 -6.97
N PRO A 787 -37.27 24.37 -7.30
CA PRO A 787 -38.72 24.35 -7.17
C PRO A 787 -39.13 24.31 -5.69
N ARG A 788 -40.02 25.22 -5.29
CA ARG A 788 -40.48 25.33 -3.90
C ARG A 788 -41.66 24.38 -3.65
N LEU A 789 -41.36 23.17 -3.22
CA LEU A 789 -42.37 22.26 -2.66
C LEU A 789 -42.86 22.79 -1.29
N PRO A 790 -44.17 22.74 -0.98
CA PRO A 790 -44.66 23.20 0.33
C PRO A 790 -44.05 22.37 1.47
N VAL A 791 -43.63 23.04 2.53
CA VAL A 791 -43.06 22.43 3.76
C VAL A 791 -44.14 22.27 4.84
N THR A 792 -45.11 23.19 4.91
CA THR A 792 -46.20 23.20 5.90
C THR A 792 -47.58 23.23 5.23
N PHE A 793 -48.62 22.95 6.01
CA PHE A 793 -50.04 23.17 5.67
C PHE A 793 -50.76 23.82 6.86
N LYS A 794 -51.86 24.55 6.64
CA LYS A 794 -52.66 25.05 7.78
C LYS A 794 -53.68 24.00 8.25
N PRO A 795 -53.92 23.84 9.56
CA PRO A 795 -55.07 23.07 10.04
C PRO A 795 -56.39 23.67 9.54
N GLY A 796 -57.29 22.84 9.01
CA GLY A 796 -58.60 23.29 8.50
C GLY A 796 -58.63 23.64 7.01
N GLU A 797 -57.46 23.75 6.36
CA GLU A 797 -57.33 23.53 4.91
C GLU A 797 -57.37 22.03 4.58
#